data_AF-A0A839ETY0-F1
#
_entry.id   AF-A0A839ETY0-F1
#
_cell.length_a   1.000
_cell.length_b   1.000
_cell.length_c   1.000
_cell.angle_alpha   90.00
_cell.angle_beta   90.00
_cell.angle_gamma   90.00
#
_symmetry.space_group_name_H-M   'P 1'
#
loop_
_entity.id
_entity.type
_entity.pdbx_description
1 polymer ?
#
loop_
_entity_poly.entity_id
_entity_poly.type
_entity_poly.pdbx_seq_one_letter_code
_entity_poly.pdbx_strand_id
1 'polypeptide(L)'
;MTRSDNIIKLLLVDDSVDDAEQTISILRNGGIAVRPARASNEAELEAALEQQTPDLIIADLNCKELPLQRVHELAERGGRDITLIAFGRGVTEAAIVKAFREGARAMMLRDSHEHVQMIVRREFEALTMRRSVRRLEASLRESERRCEALLDSSRDPIAFVHEGMHVRANKAYLEMFGFDEFEDVEGMSILDMIASQDADDFKSLLKRLSKGEKPPQRLNLKAQRSDGSTFDATMEFTEASYEGEPCQQITFRLQTVDPNLTQELEAMRQKDLVTDLYNRQYLMTQLEEAVARAANGKTDQALLLLEPDNFKQVLDTVGLGNADVLLGDMATMLRRHAGEDLVAGRVSEHTFGLLLPAHDVDATRKLGEKLRNAFGEKIFEVGKQSISLTMSIGGALLGEKNANASAVMNSAMTALRSSQNEGGNRLNVIDPSEQDKAAVESTRRWLEAIDHALAHNGFVLYYQPIISLHGAEGDYYEILLRMAGPKGEIPPAQFLPIAERNGRMPAIDRWVIANAIRAIAERERSGHKTTFFVKLTPQSLEDQTLLPWVAQQLKTARQRGDSLVFEMPESKVVTSLKPARAFAKGLEQIHCGFALEQFGSGLNSFQLLKHIPVNYLKIDRNFMAELPKHKENQEKIKEICDQAHHAGKLTVAEFVEDAASMSILFSCGVNFVQGNFLQEPEKILSHAAA
;
A
#
# COMPACT_ATOMS: atom_id res chain seq x y z
N MET A 1 1.23 26.95 -18.00
CA MET A 1 1.77 27.49 -16.73
C MET A 1 1.45 28.97 -16.65
N THR A 2 0.31 29.29 -16.06
CA THR A 2 -0.11 30.67 -15.74
C THR A 2 0.58 31.15 -14.46
N ARG A 3 0.72 32.47 -14.30
CA ARG A 3 1.50 33.09 -13.19
C ARG A 3 0.96 32.85 -11.77
N SER A 4 -0.18 32.18 -11.62
CA SER A 4 -0.90 31.98 -10.35
C SER A 4 -0.40 30.81 -9.48
N ASP A 5 0.23 29.79 -10.06
CA ASP A 5 0.57 28.54 -9.34
C ASP A 5 1.83 28.63 -8.45
N ASN A 6 2.57 29.74 -8.51
CA ASN A 6 3.84 29.94 -7.80
C ASN A 6 3.71 30.80 -6.52
N ILE A 7 2.54 30.80 -5.86
CA ILE A 7 2.38 31.45 -4.55
C ILE A 7 2.94 30.54 -3.46
N ILE A 8 4.16 30.83 -3.02
CA ILE A 8 4.82 30.11 -1.94
C ILE A 8 4.07 30.39 -0.63
N LYS A 9 3.54 29.35 0.01
CA LYS A 9 3.00 29.45 1.35
C LYS A 9 4.18 29.55 2.32
N LEU A 10 4.39 30.72 2.91
CA LEU A 10 5.58 31.02 3.69
C LEU A 10 5.20 31.24 5.15
N LEU A 11 5.94 30.63 6.07
CA LEU A 11 5.81 30.88 7.49
C LEU A 11 7.14 31.40 8.05
N LEU A 12 7.10 32.57 8.69
CA LEU A 12 8.26 33.22 9.29
C LEU A 12 8.25 33.01 10.81
N VAL A 13 9.32 32.46 11.36
CA VAL A 13 9.53 32.35 12.80
C VAL A 13 10.57 33.38 13.23
N ASP A 14 10.12 34.44 13.90
CA ASP A 14 10.93 35.63 14.19
C ASP A 14 10.34 36.36 15.41
N ASP A 15 11.17 36.71 16.41
CA ASP A 15 10.75 37.52 17.57
C ASP A 15 10.28 38.93 17.16
N SER A 16 10.75 39.42 16.01
CA SER A 16 10.50 40.77 15.49
C SER A 16 9.40 40.75 14.42
N VAL A 17 8.41 41.64 14.54
CA VAL A 17 7.40 41.86 13.48
C VAL A 17 8.03 42.60 12.31
N ASP A 18 8.86 43.61 12.59
CA ASP A 18 9.47 44.48 11.58
C ASP A 18 10.48 43.72 10.71
N ASP A 19 11.34 42.88 11.31
CA ASP A 19 12.29 42.07 10.56
C ASP A 19 11.60 40.97 9.71
N ALA A 20 10.44 40.46 10.16
CA ALA A 20 9.62 39.54 9.38
C ALA A 20 8.96 40.23 8.17
N GLU A 21 8.33 41.40 8.37
CA GLU A 21 7.76 42.21 7.27
C GLU A 21 8.83 42.68 6.27
N GLN A 22 10.03 43.02 6.74
CA GLN A 22 11.17 43.31 5.86
C GLN A 22 11.52 42.10 4.98
N THR A 23 11.51 40.88 5.54
CA THR A 23 11.77 39.64 4.81
C THR A 23 10.69 39.34 3.77
N ILE A 24 9.42 39.57 4.10
CA ILE A 24 8.29 39.48 3.16
C ILE A 24 8.45 40.49 2.01
N SER A 25 8.84 41.73 2.33
CA SER A 25 9.09 42.79 1.36
C SER A 25 10.24 42.42 0.40
N ILE A 26 11.36 41.89 0.91
CA ILE A 26 12.48 41.40 0.10
C ILE A 26 12.04 40.35 -0.92
N LEU A 27 11.21 39.37 -0.50
CA LEU A 27 10.73 38.31 -1.39
C LEU A 27 9.74 38.84 -2.45
N ARG A 28 8.79 39.69 -2.05
CA ARG A 28 7.82 40.32 -2.96
C ARG A 28 8.52 41.20 -4.01
N ASN A 29 9.49 42.01 -3.60
CA ASN A 29 10.29 42.86 -4.50
C ASN A 29 11.17 42.02 -5.46
N GLY A 30 11.58 40.82 -5.04
CA GLY A 30 12.24 39.81 -5.89
C GLY A 30 11.32 39.08 -6.87
N GLY A 31 10.04 39.48 -6.98
CA GLY A 31 9.06 38.80 -7.83
C GLY A 31 8.71 37.39 -7.36
N ILE A 32 8.85 37.11 -6.06
CA ILE A 32 8.43 35.86 -5.43
C ILE A 32 7.09 36.12 -4.76
N ALA A 33 6.02 35.52 -5.30
CA ALA A 33 4.71 35.61 -4.69
C ALA A 33 4.70 34.76 -3.41
N VAL A 34 4.51 35.41 -2.26
CA VAL A 34 4.43 34.75 -0.95
C VAL A 34 3.07 35.01 -0.30
N ARG A 35 2.48 33.98 0.29
CA ARG A 35 1.40 34.09 1.28
C ARG A 35 2.01 33.89 2.66
N PRO A 36 2.42 34.97 3.34
CA PRO A 36 3.13 34.89 4.61
C PRO A 36 2.17 34.63 5.78
N ALA A 37 2.66 33.91 6.77
CA ALA A 37 2.22 33.91 8.15
C ALA A 37 3.45 34.13 9.04
N ARG A 38 3.26 34.56 10.29
CA ARG A 38 4.33 34.75 11.28
C ARG A 38 3.98 33.99 12.55
N ALA A 39 4.99 33.41 13.19
CA ALA A 39 4.94 32.91 14.56
C ALA A 39 6.12 33.46 15.36
N SER A 40 5.88 33.77 16.62
CA SER A 40 6.88 34.13 17.63
C SER A 40 6.96 33.10 18.75
N ASN A 41 5.84 32.43 19.05
CA ASN A 41 5.73 31.40 20.09
C ASN A 41 5.11 30.09 19.54
N GLU A 42 5.12 29.04 20.37
CA GLU A 42 4.86 27.66 19.93
C GLU A 42 3.42 27.48 19.50
N ALA A 43 2.48 28.08 20.24
CA ALA A 43 1.07 28.09 19.90
C ALA A 43 0.79 28.81 18.58
N GLU A 44 1.49 29.91 18.27
CA GLU A 44 1.38 30.58 16.97
C GLU A 44 1.92 29.71 15.82
N LEU A 45 3.00 28.95 16.04
CA LEU A 45 3.54 28.04 15.02
C LEU A 45 2.62 26.84 14.78
N GLU A 46 2.17 26.16 15.85
CA GLU A 46 1.21 25.06 15.75
C GLU A 46 -0.09 25.55 15.07
N ALA A 47 -0.66 26.68 15.49
CA ALA A 47 -1.84 27.25 14.86
C ALA A 47 -1.61 27.64 13.38
N ALA A 48 -0.45 28.14 13.00
CA ALA A 48 -0.15 28.46 11.60
C ALA A 48 -0.04 27.20 10.72
N LEU A 49 0.57 26.12 11.23
CA LEU A 49 0.69 24.82 10.56
C LEU A 49 -0.67 24.09 10.46
N GLU A 50 -1.51 24.21 11.50
CA GLU A 50 -2.89 23.73 11.53
C GLU A 50 -3.81 24.55 10.63
N GLN A 51 -3.61 25.86 10.48
CA GLN A 51 -4.39 26.66 9.54
C GLN A 51 -4.01 26.38 8.09
N GLN A 52 -2.71 26.27 7.78
CA GLN A 52 -2.23 26.15 6.41
C GLN A 52 -0.94 25.34 6.31
N THR A 53 -0.78 24.56 5.23
CA THR A 53 0.51 23.98 4.85
C THR A 53 1.48 25.10 4.44
N PRO A 54 2.54 25.47 5.17
CA PRO A 54 3.63 26.19 4.53
C PRO A 54 4.31 25.25 3.52
N ASP A 55 4.77 25.80 2.42
CA ASP A 55 5.71 25.12 1.53
C ASP A 55 7.14 25.36 2.04
N LEU A 56 7.40 26.59 2.50
CA LEU A 56 8.64 26.98 3.15
C LEU A 56 8.38 27.54 4.55
N ILE A 57 9.27 27.24 5.48
CA ILE A 57 9.38 27.93 6.77
C ILE A 57 10.74 28.63 6.81
N ILE A 58 10.77 29.90 7.18
CA ILE A 58 11.99 30.69 7.40
C ILE A 58 12.07 31.01 8.90
N ALA A 59 13.10 30.55 9.60
CA ALA A 59 13.21 30.70 11.06
C ALA A 59 14.51 31.36 11.49
N ASP A 60 14.44 32.42 12.31
CA ASP A 60 15.63 33.05 12.88
C ASP A 60 16.28 32.15 13.93
N LEU A 61 17.60 31.94 13.80
CA LEU A 61 18.44 31.27 14.79
C LEU A 61 18.43 31.95 16.18
N ASN A 62 18.06 33.23 16.25
CA ASN A 62 18.02 34.03 17.47
C ASN A 62 16.62 34.22 18.06
N CYS A 63 15.58 33.60 17.48
CA CYS A 63 14.23 33.58 18.06
C CYS A 63 14.29 32.94 19.46
N LYS A 64 13.92 33.70 20.49
CA LYS A 64 14.13 33.31 21.90
C LYS A 64 13.11 32.29 22.38
N GLU A 65 11.86 32.43 21.91
CA GLU A 65 10.77 31.55 22.31
C GLU A 65 10.67 30.32 21.40
N LEU A 66 11.12 30.40 20.13
CA LEU A 66 11.27 29.25 19.23
C LEU A 66 12.70 29.05 18.72
N PRO A 67 13.51 28.18 19.37
CA PRO A 67 14.72 27.68 18.74
C PRO A 67 14.37 26.90 17.47
N LEU A 68 15.23 27.00 16.45
CA LEU A 68 15.07 26.37 15.13
C LEU A 68 14.72 24.89 15.19
N GLN A 69 15.34 24.13 16.11
CA GLN A 69 15.00 22.73 16.35
C GLN A 69 13.49 22.57 16.59
N ARG A 70 12.89 23.39 17.48
CA ARG A 70 11.45 23.32 17.79
C ARG A 70 10.58 23.70 16.58
N VAL A 71 11.11 24.50 15.64
CA VAL A 71 10.44 24.80 14.37
C VAL A 71 10.46 23.60 13.41
N HIS A 72 11.63 23.00 13.17
CA HIS A 72 11.75 21.79 12.37
C HIS A 72 10.86 20.68 12.90
N GLU A 73 10.88 20.58 14.22
CA GLU A 73 10.01 19.72 14.97
C GLU A 73 8.54 19.95 14.55
N LEU A 74 7.98 21.12 14.78
CA LEU A 74 6.56 21.33 14.48
C LEU A 74 6.24 21.22 12.97
N ALA A 75 7.22 21.40 12.09
CA ALA A 75 7.09 21.25 10.64
C ALA A 75 7.04 19.80 10.10
N GLU A 76 7.99 18.92 10.49
CA GLU A 76 7.99 17.48 10.10
C GLU A 76 6.94 16.67 10.88
N ARG A 77 6.31 17.35 11.85
CA ARG A 77 4.93 17.10 12.23
C ARG A 77 3.97 17.40 11.02
N GLY A 78 2.69 17.67 11.22
CA GLY A 78 1.69 17.85 10.14
C GLY A 78 1.39 16.59 9.28
N GLY A 79 2.22 16.26 8.29
CA GLY A 79 1.85 15.43 7.11
C GLY A 79 2.85 15.36 5.94
N ARG A 80 3.84 16.25 5.92
CA ARG A 80 4.01 17.10 4.74
C ARG A 80 5.46 17.24 4.41
N ASP A 81 5.76 17.14 3.13
CA ASP A 81 7.02 17.60 2.61
C ASP A 81 7.05 19.13 2.72
N ILE A 82 7.76 19.68 3.72
CA ILE A 82 7.92 21.13 3.97
C ILE A 82 9.42 21.41 3.99
N THR A 83 9.86 22.51 3.38
CA THR A 83 11.26 22.92 3.49
C THR A 83 11.43 23.96 4.60
N LEU A 84 12.11 23.58 5.67
CA LEU A 84 12.63 24.53 6.65
C LEU A 84 13.92 25.18 6.14
N ILE A 85 14.04 26.49 6.33
CA ILE A 85 15.18 27.32 5.99
C ILE A 85 15.56 28.12 7.24
N ALA A 86 16.80 27.98 7.69
CA ALA A 86 17.31 28.74 8.82
C ALA A 86 17.78 30.14 8.38
N PHE A 87 17.70 31.12 9.27
CA PHE A 87 17.88 32.53 8.96
C PHE A 87 18.65 33.26 10.08
N GLY A 88 19.46 34.25 9.76
CA GLY A 88 20.18 34.99 10.79
C GLY A 88 21.17 36.04 10.27
N ARG A 89 21.64 36.89 11.18
CA ARG A 89 22.73 37.87 10.97
C ARG A 89 24.07 37.28 11.46
N GLY A 90 25.18 37.68 10.82
CA GLY A 90 26.53 37.34 11.29
C GLY A 90 26.82 35.84 11.46
N VAL A 91 26.23 35.00 10.60
CA VAL A 91 26.17 33.54 10.78
C VAL A 91 27.57 32.91 10.66
N THR A 92 27.94 32.08 11.64
CA THR A 92 29.21 31.33 11.67
C THR A 92 29.05 29.93 11.07
N GLU A 93 30.17 29.29 10.69
CA GLU A 93 30.17 27.89 10.22
C GLU A 93 29.52 26.94 11.25
N ALA A 94 29.82 27.13 12.54
CA ALA A 94 29.19 26.37 13.62
C ALA A 94 27.66 26.54 13.67
N ALA A 95 27.15 27.74 13.37
CA ALA A 95 25.72 28.01 13.30
C ALA A 95 25.07 27.37 12.05
N ILE A 96 25.75 27.32 10.90
CA ILE A 96 25.28 26.61 9.70
C ILE A 96 25.18 25.09 9.98
N VAL A 97 26.24 24.50 10.54
CA VAL A 97 26.27 23.07 10.87
C VAL A 97 25.22 22.72 11.92
N LYS A 98 25.00 23.59 12.92
CA LYS A 98 23.92 23.47 13.89
C LYS A 98 22.55 23.50 13.19
N ALA A 99 22.31 24.48 12.33
CA ALA A 99 21.04 24.64 11.63
C ALA A 99 20.64 23.42 10.77
N PHE A 100 21.61 22.80 10.08
CA PHE A 100 21.36 21.59 9.30
C PHE A 100 21.12 20.34 10.16
N ARG A 101 21.77 20.23 11.32
CA ARG A 101 21.45 19.17 12.30
C ARG A 101 20.08 19.36 12.94
N GLU A 102 19.66 20.61 13.12
CA GLU A 102 18.32 20.99 13.57
C GLU A 102 17.28 20.98 12.43
N GLY A 103 17.62 20.39 11.27
CA GLY A 103 16.66 20.02 10.22
C GLY A 103 16.32 21.10 9.19
N ALA A 104 17.02 22.25 9.19
CA ALA A 104 16.95 23.18 8.07
C ALA A 104 17.64 22.59 6.83
N ARG A 105 17.01 22.72 5.65
CA ARG A 105 17.58 22.29 4.36
C ARG A 105 18.51 23.32 3.75
N ALA A 106 18.37 24.59 4.15
CA ALA A 106 19.22 25.68 3.71
C ALA A 106 19.39 26.74 4.81
N MET A 107 20.46 27.54 4.69
CA MET A 107 20.76 28.66 5.57
C MET A 107 20.75 29.95 4.75
N MET A 108 20.07 30.98 5.26
CA MET A 108 19.99 32.31 4.65
C MET A 108 20.65 33.37 5.53
N LEU A 109 21.25 34.36 4.88
CA LEU A 109 21.88 35.50 5.54
C LEU A 109 20.89 36.68 5.49
N ARG A 110 20.43 37.17 6.65
CA ARG A 110 19.41 38.22 6.76
C ARG A 110 19.82 39.53 6.09
N ASP A 111 21.11 39.82 6.09
CA ASP A 111 21.67 41.06 5.55
C ASP A 111 21.93 41.00 4.03
N SER A 112 21.54 39.92 3.33
CA SER A 112 21.73 39.75 1.88
C SER A 112 20.42 39.40 1.16
N HIS A 113 19.82 40.41 0.52
CA HIS A 113 18.53 40.28 -0.17
C HIS A 113 18.56 39.25 -1.32
N GLU A 114 19.61 39.26 -2.15
CA GLU A 114 19.76 38.31 -3.27
C GLU A 114 19.88 36.87 -2.76
N HIS A 115 20.62 36.65 -1.67
CA HIS A 115 20.79 35.33 -1.07
C HIS A 115 19.46 34.77 -0.54
N VAL A 116 18.65 35.61 0.12
CA VAL A 116 17.29 35.25 0.57
C VAL A 116 16.40 34.81 -0.60
N GLN A 117 16.38 35.58 -1.68
CA GLN A 117 15.57 35.27 -2.87
C GLN A 117 16.05 33.98 -3.58
N MET A 118 17.36 33.78 -3.70
CA MET A 118 17.95 32.61 -4.35
C MET A 118 17.62 31.32 -3.60
N ILE A 119 17.81 31.31 -2.27
CA ILE A 119 17.58 30.11 -1.46
C ILE A 119 16.08 29.76 -1.44
N VAL A 120 15.19 30.74 -1.27
CA VAL A 120 13.73 30.50 -1.31
C VAL A 120 13.28 29.88 -2.63
N ARG A 121 13.80 30.34 -3.78
CA ARG A 121 13.49 29.75 -5.09
C ARG A 121 13.99 28.31 -5.20
N ARG A 122 15.28 28.07 -4.90
CA ARG A 122 15.92 26.74 -5.01
C ARG A 122 15.20 25.67 -4.18
N GLU A 123 14.88 26.01 -2.93
CA GLU A 123 14.25 25.07 -2.01
C GLU A 123 12.78 24.77 -2.34
N PHE A 124 12.06 25.74 -2.94
CA PHE A 124 10.69 25.54 -3.41
C PHE A 124 10.64 24.67 -4.68
N GLU A 125 11.58 24.84 -5.61
CA GLU A 125 11.73 23.98 -6.78
C GLU A 125 12.10 22.54 -6.39
N ALA A 126 13.07 22.37 -5.49
CA ALA A 126 13.46 21.06 -4.95
C ALA A 126 12.32 20.35 -4.19
N LEU A 127 11.46 21.10 -3.50
CA LEU A 127 10.25 20.58 -2.89
C LEU A 127 9.22 20.11 -3.94
N THR A 128 8.98 20.92 -4.96
CA THR A 128 8.00 20.64 -6.02
C THR A 128 8.39 19.38 -6.81
N MET A 129 9.68 19.21 -7.14
CA MET A 129 10.18 18.00 -7.81
C MET A 129 9.96 16.73 -6.97
N ARG A 130 10.28 16.75 -5.67
CA ARG A 130 10.11 15.57 -4.78
C ARG A 130 8.65 15.17 -4.60
N ARG A 131 7.73 16.15 -4.53
CA ARG A 131 6.28 15.91 -4.53
C ARG A 131 5.79 15.32 -5.88
N SER A 132 6.36 15.75 -7.01
CA SER A 132 5.97 15.27 -8.35
C SER A 132 6.31 13.79 -8.59
N VAL A 133 7.53 13.36 -8.28
CA VAL A 133 7.98 11.96 -8.49
C VAL A 133 7.08 10.97 -7.77
N ARG A 134 6.78 11.21 -6.49
CA ARG A 134 5.91 10.35 -5.67
C ARG A 134 4.48 10.22 -6.25
N ARG A 135 3.96 11.29 -6.87
CA ARG A 135 2.65 11.27 -7.55
C ARG A 135 2.68 10.40 -8.82
N LEU A 136 3.75 10.47 -9.60
CA LEU A 136 3.90 9.66 -10.82
C LEU A 136 4.03 8.16 -10.51
N GLU A 137 4.84 7.78 -9.51
CA GLU A 137 4.99 6.38 -9.09
C GLU A 137 3.68 5.76 -8.59
N ALA A 138 2.89 6.52 -7.81
CA ALA A 138 1.57 6.08 -7.35
C ALA A 138 0.59 5.92 -8.52
N SER A 139 0.58 6.87 -9.46
CA SER A 139 -0.29 6.82 -10.64
C SER A 139 0.04 5.65 -11.57
N LEU A 140 1.32 5.29 -11.72
CA LEU A 140 1.75 4.17 -12.55
C LEU A 140 1.21 2.83 -12.02
N ARG A 141 1.44 2.56 -10.73
CA ARG A 141 0.95 1.34 -10.06
C ARG A 141 -0.57 1.20 -10.05
N GLU A 142 -1.29 2.32 -9.99
CA GLU A 142 -2.75 2.30 -10.11
C GLU A 142 -3.19 2.02 -11.55
N SER A 143 -2.48 2.54 -12.55
CA SER A 143 -2.76 2.27 -13.96
C SER A 143 -2.52 0.81 -14.34
N GLU A 144 -1.40 0.22 -13.89
CA GLU A 144 -1.05 -1.18 -14.16
C GLU A 144 -2.13 -2.14 -13.65
N ARG A 145 -2.48 -2.04 -12.36
CA ARG A 145 -3.56 -2.84 -11.75
C ARG A 145 -4.92 -2.64 -12.41
N ARG A 146 -5.20 -1.44 -12.93
CA ARG A 146 -6.46 -1.15 -13.62
C ARG A 146 -6.49 -1.83 -15.00
N CYS A 147 -5.38 -1.85 -15.73
CA CYS A 147 -5.27 -2.56 -17.00
C CYS A 147 -5.47 -4.08 -16.82
N GLU A 148 -4.85 -4.70 -15.80
CA GLU A 148 -5.06 -6.11 -15.47
C GLU A 148 -6.53 -6.41 -15.16
N ALA A 149 -7.14 -5.63 -14.24
CA ALA A 149 -8.54 -5.80 -13.87
C ALA A 149 -9.52 -5.56 -15.04
N LEU A 150 -9.19 -4.69 -15.99
CA LEU A 150 -10.00 -4.46 -17.20
C LEU A 150 -9.90 -5.63 -18.20
N LEU A 151 -8.71 -6.24 -18.34
CA LEU A 151 -8.53 -7.43 -19.20
C LEU A 151 -9.29 -8.64 -18.65
N ASP A 152 -9.16 -8.91 -17.35
CA ASP A 152 -9.79 -10.06 -16.69
C ASP A 152 -11.32 -9.89 -16.50
N SER A 153 -11.82 -8.66 -16.43
CA SER A 153 -13.28 -8.38 -16.40
C SER A 153 -13.92 -8.23 -17.78
N SER A 154 -13.13 -8.24 -18.86
CA SER A 154 -13.66 -8.26 -20.23
C SER A 154 -14.42 -9.56 -20.50
N ARG A 155 -15.64 -9.42 -21.04
CA ARG A 155 -16.44 -10.56 -21.53
C ARG A 155 -16.11 -10.96 -22.96
N ASP A 156 -15.34 -10.14 -23.68
CA ASP A 156 -14.82 -10.51 -25.00
C ASP A 156 -13.64 -11.48 -24.78
N PRO A 157 -13.65 -12.68 -25.38
CA PRO A 157 -12.54 -13.62 -25.40
C PRO A 157 -11.29 -13.00 -26.06
N ILE A 158 -10.26 -12.69 -25.28
CA ILE A 158 -9.05 -11.99 -25.73
C ILE A 158 -7.82 -12.82 -25.40
N ALA A 159 -6.97 -13.03 -26.42
CA ALA A 159 -5.62 -13.57 -26.28
C ALA A 159 -4.57 -12.63 -26.87
N PHE A 160 -3.38 -12.63 -26.27
CA PHE A 160 -2.17 -12.03 -26.81
C PHE A 160 -1.26 -13.16 -27.31
N VAL A 161 -0.81 -13.03 -28.55
CA VAL A 161 -0.04 -14.05 -29.26
C VAL A 161 1.26 -13.45 -29.78
N HIS A 162 2.39 -14.05 -29.41
CA HIS A 162 3.73 -13.68 -29.87
C HIS A 162 4.33 -14.86 -30.66
N GLU A 163 4.88 -14.60 -31.84
CA GLU A 163 5.36 -15.63 -32.80
C GLU A 163 4.40 -16.81 -33.09
N GLY A 164 3.09 -16.64 -32.85
CA GLY A 164 2.08 -17.69 -33.02
C GLY A 164 1.80 -18.55 -31.77
N MET A 165 2.40 -18.19 -30.62
CA MET A 165 2.23 -18.83 -29.32
C MET A 165 1.47 -17.91 -28.35
N HIS A 166 0.63 -18.47 -27.47
CA HIS A 166 -0.07 -17.69 -26.46
C HIS A 166 0.90 -17.18 -25.37
N VAL A 167 0.92 -15.86 -25.15
CA VAL A 167 1.69 -15.21 -24.06
C VAL A 167 0.81 -14.66 -22.95
N ARG A 168 -0.48 -14.41 -23.24
CA ARG A 168 -1.50 -14.10 -22.23
C ARG A 168 -2.89 -14.41 -22.80
N ALA A 169 -3.83 -14.86 -21.98
CA ALA A 169 -5.25 -14.90 -22.32
C ALA A 169 -6.10 -14.47 -21.13
N ASN A 170 -7.27 -13.89 -21.38
CA ASN A 170 -8.22 -13.54 -20.32
C ASN A 170 -9.19 -14.69 -20.02
N LYS A 171 -9.92 -14.59 -18.90
CA LYS A 171 -10.82 -15.66 -18.45
C LYS A 171 -11.89 -16.04 -19.50
N ALA A 172 -12.46 -15.05 -20.20
CA ALA A 172 -13.45 -15.29 -21.26
C ALA A 172 -12.88 -16.11 -22.43
N TYR A 173 -11.57 -16.00 -22.70
CA TYR A 173 -10.88 -16.84 -23.68
C TYR A 173 -10.77 -18.30 -23.20
N LEU A 174 -10.31 -18.52 -21.97
CA LEU A 174 -10.17 -19.86 -21.39
C LEU A 174 -11.53 -20.59 -21.35
N GLU A 175 -12.58 -19.92 -20.88
CA GLU A 175 -13.97 -20.43 -20.89
C GLU A 175 -14.49 -20.71 -22.32
N MET A 176 -14.09 -19.90 -23.32
CA MET A 176 -14.48 -20.12 -24.72
C MET A 176 -13.80 -21.35 -25.33
N PHE A 177 -12.55 -21.64 -24.98
CA PHE A 177 -11.79 -22.74 -25.58
C PHE A 177 -11.79 -24.04 -24.75
N GLY A 178 -12.23 -23.98 -23.49
CA GLY A 178 -12.34 -25.13 -22.60
C GLY A 178 -11.04 -25.41 -21.83
N PHE A 179 -10.39 -24.36 -21.34
CA PHE A 179 -9.24 -24.44 -20.43
C PHE A 179 -9.64 -23.90 -19.05
N ASP A 180 -9.05 -24.46 -17.99
CA ASP A 180 -9.36 -24.05 -16.62
C ASP A 180 -8.43 -22.90 -16.19
N GLU A 181 -7.14 -22.96 -16.52
CA GLU A 181 -6.15 -21.93 -16.19
C GLU A 181 -5.33 -21.49 -17.42
N PHE A 182 -4.62 -20.36 -17.32
CA PHE A 182 -3.78 -19.89 -18.43
C PHE A 182 -2.56 -20.79 -18.65
N GLU A 183 -2.06 -21.43 -17.60
CA GLU A 183 -0.92 -22.36 -17.65
C GLU A 183 -1.19 -23.56 -18.60
N ASP A 184 -2.46 -23.93 -18.80
CA ASP A 184 -2.87 -25.00 -19.74
C ASP A 184 -2.69 -24.61 -21.21
N VAL A 185 -2.72 -23.31 -21.54
CA VAL A 185 -2.65 -22.78 -22.92
C VAL A 185 -1.37 -21.96 -23.16
N GLU A 186 -0.61 -21.64 -22.12
CA GLU A 186 0.66 -20.91 -22.22
C GLU A 186 1.65 -21.63 -23.14
N GLY A 187 2.17 -20.93 -24.15
CA GLY A 187 3.06 -21.53 -25.13
C GLY A 187 2.40 -22.52 -26.12
N MET A 188 1.09 -22.78 -26.05
CA MET A 188 0.38 -23.50 -27.13
C MET A 188 0.28 -22.63 -28.38
N SER A 189 0.18 -23.23 -29.57
CA SER A 189 0.02 -22.47 -30.80
C SER A 189 -1.43 -22.03 -31.02
N ILE A 190 -1.62 -20.81 -31.50
CA ILE A 190 -2.93 -20.33 -31.96
C ILE A 190 -3.48 -21.17 -33.15
N LEU A 191 -2.63 -21.92 -33.85
CA LEU A 191 -3.05 -22.89 -34.87
C LEU A 191 -3.90 -24.03 -34.30
N ASP A 192 -3.61 -24.47 -33.08
CA ASP A 192 -4.26 -25.64 -32.47
C ASP A 192 -5.72 -25.34 -32.06
N MET A 193 -6.08 -24.05 -32.02
CA MET A 193 -7.42 -23.53 -31.71
C MET A 193 -8.32 -23.41 -32.95
N ILE A 194 -7.86 -23.86 -34.12
CA ILE A 194 -8.55 -23.74 -35.42
C ILE A 194 -8.89 -25.12 -35.94
N ALA A 195 -10.13 -25.30 -36.43
CA ALA A 195 -10.57 -26.57 -36.98
C ALA A 195 -9.75 -26.95 -38.23
N SER A 196 -9.49 -28.25 -38.39
CA SER A 196 -8.63 -28.81 -39.46
C SER A 196 -9.03 -28.40 -40.89
N GLN A 197 -10.28 -28.04 -41.13
CA GLN A 197 -10.78 -27.53 -42.40
C GLN A 197 -10.23 -26.14 -42.80
N ASP A 198 -9.97 -25.26 -41.81
CA ASP A 198 -9.53 -23.87 -42.04
C ASP A 198 -8.05 -23.66 -41.67
N ALA A 199 -7.39 -24.71 -41.15
CA ALA A 199 -6.03 -24.68 -40.62
C ALA A 199 -4.95 -24.34 -41.66
N ASP A 200 -5.06 -24.82 -42.90
CA ASP A 200 -4.06 -24.55 -43.95
C ASP A 200 -4.11 -23.09 -44.45
N ASP A 201 -5.30 -22.50 -44.55
CA ASP A 201 -5.49 -21.09 -44.88
C ASP A 201 -5.01 -20.19 -43.74
N PHE A 202 -5.32 -20.54 -42.49
CA PHE A 202 -4.85 -19.80 -41.32
C PHE A 202 -3.33 -19.90 -41.11
N LYS A 203 -2.73 -21.06 -41.38
CA LYS A 203 -1.26 -21.26 -41.40
C LYS A 203 -0.58 -20.45 -42.50
N SER A 204 -1.27 -20.23 -43.62
CA SER A 204 -0.82 -19.34 -44.69
C SER A 204 -0.91 -17.86 -44.28
N LEU A 205 -1.90 -17.49 -43.46
CA LEU A 205 -2.00 -16.15 -42.85
C LEU A 205 -0.88 -15.89 -41.82
N LEU A 206 -0.61 -16.81 -40.89
CA LEU A 206 0.47 -16.64 -39.91
C LEU A 206 1.85 -16.44 -40.58
N LYS A 207 2.13 -17.16 -41.68
CA LYS A 207 3.34 -16.98 -42.50
C LYS A 207 3.46 -15.64 -43.23
N ARG A 208 2.36 -14.88 -43.35
CA ARG A 208 2.33 -13.53 -43.91
C ARG A 208 2.53 -12.49 -42.81
N LEU A 209 1.87 -12.71 -41.66
CA LEU A 209 2.08 -11.91 -40.44
C LEU A 209 3.53 -11.94 -39.98
N SER A 210 4.17 -13.13 -39.97
CA SER A 210 5.59 -13.29 -39.62
C SER A 210 6.56 -12.63 -40.61
N LYS A 211 6.07 -12.09 -41.73
CA LYS A 211 6.83 -11.31 -42.73
C LYS A 211 6.53 -9.82 -42.68
N GLY A 212 5.72 -9.37 -41.72
CA GLY A 212 5.32 -7.96 -41.56
C GLY A 212 4.16 -7.51 -42.47
N GLU A 213 3.41 -8.44 -43.09
CA GLU A 213 2.13 -8.06 -43.72
C GLU A 213 1.07 -7.80 -42.64
N LYS A 214 0.21 -6.80 -42.85
CA LYS A 214 -0.87 -6.47 -41.89
C LYS A 214 -1.94 -7.58 -41.85
N PRO A 215 -2.51 -7.88 -40.66
CA PRO A 215 -3.63 -8.80 -40.54
C PRO A 215 -4.89 -8.29 -41.27
N PRO A 216 -5.78 -9.19 -41.70
CA PRO A 216 -7.14 -8.82 -42.06
C PRO A 216 -7.85 -8.25 -40.82
N GLN A 217 -8.70 -7.24 -40.99
CA GLN A 217 -9.48 -6.67 -39.86
C GLN A 217 -10.38 -7.71 -39.18
N ARG A 218 -10.95 -8.62 -39.99
CA ARG A 218 -11.80 -9.74 -39.56
C ARG A 218 -11.47 -10.98 -40.37
N LEU A 219 -11.45 -12.13 -39.70
CA LEU A 219 -11.39 -13.45 -40.33
C LEU A 219 -12.51 -14.32 -39.75
N ASN A 220 -13.33 -14.90 -40.62
CA ASN A 220 -14.34 -15.88 -40.23
C ASN A 220 -13.79 -17.29 -40.44
N LEU A 221 -13.89 -18.16 -39.43
CA LEU A 221 -13.45 -19.55 -39.51
C LEU A 221 -14.18 -20.41 -38.47
N LYS A 222 -14.01 -21.74 -38.55
CA LYS A 222 -14.36 -22.63 -37.45
C LYS A 222 -13.20 -22.73 -36.46
N ALA A 223 -13.45 -22.28 -35.24
CA ALA A 223 -12.57 -22.50 -34.10
C ALA A 223 -12.80 -23.92 -33.54
N GLN A 224 -11.79 -24.48 -32.88
CA GLN A 224 -11.81 -25.78 -32.22
C GLN A 224 -11.50 -25.63 -30.73
N ARG A 225 -12.24 -26.35 -29.88
CA ARG A 225 -12.06 -26.40 -28.41
C ARG A 225 -11.11 -27.51 -28.00
N SER A 226 -10.67 -27.49 -26.74
CA SER A 226 -9.84 -28.54 -26.12
C SER A 226 -10.47 -29.94 -26.20
N ASP A 227 -11.80 -30.03 -26.16
CA ASP A 227 -12.57 -31.29 -26.31
C ASP A 227 -12.72 -31.78 -27.77
N GLY A 228 -12.22 -31.03 -28.75
CA GLY A 228 -12.31 -31.33 -30.18
C GLY A 228 -13.61 -30.90 -30.86
N SER A 229 -14.56 -30.28 -30.13
CA SER A 229 -15.76 -29.68 -30.73
C SER A 229 -15.43 -28.36 -31.45
N THR A 230 -16.27 -27.96 -32.43
CA THR A 230 -16.01 -26.80 -33.29
C THR A 230 -17.18 -25.81 -33.29
N PHE A 231 -16.88 -24.52 -33.45
CA PHE A 231 -17.88 -23.44 -33.50
C PHE A 231 -17.50 -22.34 -34.50
N ASP A 232 -18.50 -21.66 -35.05
CA ASP A 232 -18.29 -20.54 -35.98
C ASP A 232 -17.88 -19.27 -35.23
N ALA A 233 -16.71 -18.75 -35.58
CA ALA A 233 -16.09 -17.61 -34.92
C ALA A 233 -15.63 -16.54 -35.92
N THR A 234 -15.69 -15.28 -35.49
CA THR A 234 -15.00 -14.17 -36.14
C THR A 234 -13.83 -13.74 -35.27
N MET A 235 -12.61 -13.83 -35.80
CA MET A 235 -11.40 -13.29 -35.20
C MET A 235 -11.20 -11.84 -35.63
N GLU A 236 -10.89 -10.96 -34.68
CA GLU A 236 -10.44 -9.59 -34.88
C GLU A 236 -8.99 -9.46 -34.40
N PHE A 237 -8.14 -8.80 -35.18
CA PHE A 237 -6.70 -8.66 -34.92
C PHE A 237 -6.33 -7.20 -34.65
N THR A 238 -5.66 -6.95 -33.53
CA THR A 238 -5.16 -5.62 -33.14
C THR A 238 -3.68 -5.71 -32.82
N GLU A 239 -2.86 -4.79 -33.35
CA GLU A 239 -1.44 -4.69 -33.02
C GLU A 239 -1.29 -4.24 -31.55
N ALA A 240 -0.48 -4.94 -30.76
CA ALA A 240 -0.31 -4.70 -29.34
C ALA A 240 1.16 -4.87 -28.90
N SER A 241 1.43 -4.56 -27.63
CA SER A 241 2.68 -4.93 -26.97
C SER A 241 2.39 -5.50 -25.58
N TYR A 242 3.15 -6.51 -25.19
CA TYR A 242 3.08 -7.15 -23.88
C TYR A 242 4.48 -7.18 -23.30
N GLU A 243 4.65 -6.70 -22.05
CA GLU A 243 5.95 -6.49 -21.39
C GLU A 243 7.02 -5.71 -22.20
N GLY A 244 6.59 -4.93 -23.20
CA GLY A 244 7.47 -4.17 -24.09
C GLY A 244 7.85 -4.89 -25.39
N GLU A 245 7.48 -6.16 -25.56
CA GLU A 245 7.65 -6.91 -26.80
C GLU A 245 6.41 -6.78 -27.71
N PRO A 246 6.58 -6.67 -29.04
CA PRO A 246 5.46 -6.56 -29.98
C PRO A 246 4.71 -7.89 -30.08
N CYS A 247 3.38 -7.87 -29.96
CA CYS A 247 2.53 -9.05 -30.07
C CYS A 247 1.22 -8.73 -30.80
N GLN A 248 0.46 -9.77 -31.14
CA GLN A 248 -0.86 -9.63 -31.75
C GLN A 248 -1.93 -9.89 -30.70
N GLN A 249 -2.76 -8.89 -30.41
CA GLN A 249 -4.01 -9.12 -29.69
C GLN A 249 -5.04 -9.70 -30.67
N ILE A 250 -5.70 -10.78 -30.25
CA ILE A 250 -6.72 -11.51 -31.00
C ILE A 250 -7.98 -11.59 -30.15
N THR A 251 -9.10 -11.12 -30.68
CA THR A 251 -10.42 -11.21 -30.05
C THR A 251 -11.30 -12.18 -30.84
N PHE A 252 -11.95 -13.13 -30.16
CA PHE A 252 -12.89 -14.07 -30.78
C PHE A 252 -14.34 -13.70 -30.47
N ARG A 253 -15.18 -13.59 -31.50
CA ARG A 253 -16.63 -13.33 -31.37
C ARG A 253 -17.46 -14.48 -31.94
N LEU A 254 -18.48 -14.93 -31.19
CA LEU A 254 -19.47 -15.88 -31.67
C LEU A 254 -20.39 -15.24 -32.72
N GLN A 255 -20.69 -15.96 -33.80
CA GLN A 255 -21.69 -15.52 -34.78
C GLN A 255 -23.11 -15.87 -34.32
N THR A 256 -23.71 -15.01 -33.50
CA THR A 256 -25.13 -15.06 -33.11
C THR A 256 -25.84 -13.71 -33.26
N VAL A 257 -27.16 -13.73 -33.39
CA VAL A 257 -27.96 -12.76 -34.17
C VAL A 257 -28.61 -11.65 -33.31
N ASP A 258 -28.80 -10.49 -33.95
CA ASP A 258 -29.68 -9.34 -33.63
C ASP A 258 -29.08 -8.15 -32.84
N PRO A 259 -28.75 -7.03 -33.51
CA PRO A 259 -28.25 -5.80 -32.87
C PRO A 259 -29.22 -5.16 -31.86
N ASN A 260 -30.54 -5.30 -32.03
CA ASN A 260 -31.51 -4.63 -31.16
C ASN A 260 -31.53 -5.22 -29.74
N LEU A 261 -31.32 -6.54 -29.64
CA LEU A 261 -31.22 -7.22 -28.35
C LEU A 261 -30.03 -6.71 -27.53
N THR A 262 -28.94 -6.32 -28.20
CA THR A 262 -27.73 -5.77 -27.55
C THR A 262 -28.00 -4.51 -26.74
N GLN A 263 -28.83 -3.59 -27.23
CA GLN A 263 -29.11 -2.33 -26.54
C GLN A 263 -29.98 -2.51 -25.28
N GLU A 264 -30.99 -3.38 -25.34
CA GLU A 264 -31.78 -3.74 -24.13
C GLU A 264 -30.93 -4.53 -23.13
N LEU A 265 -30.05 -5.44 -23.61
CA LEU A 265 -29.10 -6.15 -22.76
C LEU A 265 -28.07 -5.20 -22.11
N GLU A 266 -27.57 -4.19 -22.81
CA GLU A 266 -26.67 -3.17 -22.24
C GLU A 266 -27.38 -2.32 -21.18
N ALA A 267 -28.62 -1.87 -21.45
CA ALA A 267 -29.42 -1.11 -20.48
C ALA A 267 -29.72 -1.93 -19.21
N MET A 268 -30.08 -3.21 -19.34
CA MET A 268 -30.27 -4.10 -18.19
C MET A 268 -28.96 -4.36 -17.43
N ARG A 269 -27.82 -4.46 -18.11
CA ARG A 269 -26.50 -4.69 -17.50
C ARG A 269 -25.97 -3.51 -16.69
N GLN A 270 -26.55 -2.32 -16.80
CA GLN A 270 -26.12 -1.12 -16.05
C GLN A 270 -26.88 -0.94 -14.72
N LYS A 271 -27.94 -1.72 -14.47
CA LYS A 271 -28.79 -1.59 -13.28
C LYS A 271 -28.54 -2.65 -12.20
N ASP A 272 -28.99 -2.35 -10.99
CA ASP A 272 -29.13 -3.30 -9.87
C ASP A 272 -30.53 -3.92 -9.87
N LEU A 273 -30.61 -5.25 -9.78
CA LEU A 273 -31.86 -6.00 -9.96
C LEU A 273 -32.87 -5.83 -8.82
N VAL A 274 -32.42 -5.41 -7.63
CA VAL A 274 -33.27 -5.21 -6.44
C VAL A 274 -33.81 -3.79 -6.39
N THR A 275 -32.95 -2.80 -6.67
CA THR A 275 -33.25 -1.39 -6.45
C THR A 275 -33.65 -0.64 -7.72
N ASP A 276 -33.38 -1.19 -8.91
CA ASP A 276 -33.55 -0.55 -10.23
C ASP A 276 -32.80 0.80 -10.38
N LEU A 277 -31.87 1.07 -9.47
CA LEU A 277 -30.83 2.09 -9.58
C LEU A 277 -29.71 1.58 -10.51
N TYR A 278 -28.75 2.46 -10.83
CA TYR A 278 -27.51 2.01 -11.47
C TYR A 278 -26.71 1.09 -10.55
N ASN A 279 -25.97 0.14 -11.11
CA ASN A 279 -25.06 -0.70 -10.34
C ASN A 279 -23.73 0.02 -10.06
N ARG A 280 -22.93 -0.57 -9.16
CA ARG A 280 -21.60 -0.06 -8.78
C ARG A 280 -20.70 0.21 -9.98
N GLN A 281 -20.71 -0.66 -11.00
CA GLN A 281 -19.84 -0.51 -12.17
C GLN A 281 -20.17 0.78 -12.94
N TYR A 282 -21.44 1.00 -13.27
CA TYR A 282 -21.88 2.20 -13.98
C TYR A 282 -21.62 3.48 -13.17
N LEU A 283 -21.92 3.47 -11.86
CA LEU A 283 -21.65 4.62 -10.99
C LEU A 283 -20.15 4.96 -10.92
N MET A 284 -19.27 3.94 -10.88
CA MET A 284 -17.83 4.16 -10.90
C MET A 284 -17.34 4.74 -12.24
N THR A 285 -17.85 4.27 -13.38
CA THR A 285 -17.53 4.86 -14.69
C THR A 285 -17.97 6.33 -14.77
N GLN A 286 -19.20 6.63 -14.31
CA GLN A 286 -19.68 8.02 -14.26
C GLN A 286 -18.88 8.91 -13.30
N LEU A 287 -18.38 8.35 -12.19
CA LEU A 287 -17.48 9.03 -11.26
C LEU A 287 -16.10 9.29 -11.89
N GLU A 288 -15.54 8.35 -12.65
CA GLU A 288 -14.29 8.55 -13.40
C GLU A 288 -14.42 9.67 -14.44
N GLU A 289 -15.51 9.68 -15.22
CA GLU A 289 -15.80 10.78 -16.13
C GLU A 289 -15.98 12.12 -15.40
N ALA A 290 -16.67 12.13 -14.25
CA ALA A 290 -16.89 13.34 -13.46
C ALA A 290 -15.58 13.90 -12.91
N VAL A 291 -14.64 13.04 -12.47
CA VAL A 291 -13.29 13.44 -12.07
C VAL A 291 -12.48 13.94 -13.27
N ALA A 292 -12.58 13.31 -14.44
CA ALA A 292 -11.95 13.82 -15.66
C ALA A 292 -12.51 15.19 -16.08
N ARG A 293 -13.82 15.42 -15.92
CA ARG A 293 -14.45 16.75 -16.10
C ARG A 293 -13.94 17.76 -15.06
N ALA A 294 -13.77 17.35 -13.80
CA ALA A 294 -13.26 18.22 -12.74
C ALA A 294 -11.79 18.62 -12.94
N ALA A 295 -10.95 17.70 -13.43
CA ALA A 295 -9.57 18.00 -13.85
C ALA A 295 -9.49 19.01 -15.01
N ASN A 296 -10.57 19.13 -15.81
CA ASN A 296 -10.73 20.13 -16.86
C ASN A 296 -11.50 21.39 -16.41
N GLY A 297 -11.61 21.64 -15.09
CA GLY A 297 -12.16 22.88 -14.51
C GLY A 297 -13.64 22.86 -14.11
N LYS A 298 -14.34 21.71 -14.20
CA LYS A 298 -15.71 21.57 -13.66
C LYS A 298 -15.73 21.17 -12.18
N THR A 299 -15.59 22.18 -11.32
CA THR A 299 -15.55 22.04 -9.84
C THR A 299 -16.93 22.02 -9.17
N ASP A 300 -18.00 22.06 -9.96
CA ASP A 300 -19.41 22.03 -9.57
C ASP A 300 -19.95 20.59 -9.51
N GLN A 301 -19.20 19.66 -8.94
CA GLN A 301 -19.59 18.25 -8.88
C GLN A 301 -19.38 17.68 -7.47
N ALA A 302 -20.18 16.70 -7.05
CA ALA A 302 -20.02 16.04 -5.75
C ALA A 302 -20.47 14.57 -5.76
N LEU A 303 -19.93 13.75 -4.85
CA LEU A 303 -20.38 12.39 -4.58
C LEU A 303 -20.93 12.35 -3.15
N LEU A 304 -22.15 11.83 -2.98
CA LEU A 304 -22.73 11.48 -1.69
C LEU A 304 -22.86 9.96 -1.57
N LEU A 305 -22.41 9.39 -0.45
CA LEU A 305 -22.69 8.02 -0.03
C LEU A 305 -23.68 8.04 1.13
N LEU A 306 -24.70 7.19 1.08
CA LEU A 306 -25.77 7.12 2.06
C LEU A 306 -25.91 5.69 2.57
N GLU A 307 -25.99 5.52 3.88
CA GLU A 307 -26.12 4.19 4.51
C GLU A 307 -27.10 4.26 5.69
N PRO A 308 -28.04 3.31 5.81
CA PRO A 308 -28.98 3.26 6.94
C PRO A 308 -28.25 2.96 8.25
N ASP A 309 -28.53 3.77 9.28
CA ASP A 309 -27.96 3.60 10.60
C ASP A 309 -28.44 2.28 11.22
N ASN A 310 -27.53 1.55 11.88
CA ASN A 310 -27.82 0.28 12.55
C ASN A 310 -28.50 -0.78 11.65
N PHE A 311 -28.21 -0.81 10.34
CA PHE A 311 -28.89 -1.67 9.36
C PHE A 311 -29.09 -3.13 9.78
N LYS A 312 -28.11 -3.72 10.49
CA LYS A 312 -28.26 -5.08 11.05
C LYS A 312 -29.47 -5.23 11.98
N GLN A 313 -29.71 -4.28 12.89
CA GLN A 313 -30.88 -4.28 13.78
C GLN A 313 -32.19 -4.08 12.99
N VAL A 314 -32.14 -3.31 11.90
CA VAL A 314 -33.26 -3.14 10.97
C VAL A 314 -33.57 -4.46 10.28
N LEU A 315 -32.57 -5.18 9.78
CA LEU A 315 -32.70 -6.54 9.22
C LEU A 315 -33.21 -7.55 10.23
N ASP A 316 -32.72 -7.53 11.47
CA ASP A 316 -33.19 -8.41 12.56
C ASP A 316 -34.68 -8.19 12.88
N THR A 317 -35.18 -6.96 12.66
CA THR A 317 -36.60 -6.58 12.89
C THR A 317 -37.50 -6.90 11.69
N VAL A 318 -37.02 -6.66 10.47
CA VAL A 318 -37.78 -6.80 9.21
C VAL A 318 -37.74 -8.23 8.66
N GLY A 319 -36.67 -8.96 8.96
CA GLY A 319 -36.38 -10.30 8.46
C GLY A 319 -35.69 -10.30 7.11
N LEU A 320 -34.74 -11.23 6.91
CA LEU A 320 -33.92 -11.34 5.69
C LEU A 320 -34.73 -11.38 4.39
N GLY A 321 -35.85 -12.13 4.36
CA GLY A 321 -36.71 -12.24 3.16
C GLY A 321 -37.44 -10.96 2.75
N ASN A 322 -37.36 -9.90 3.55
CA ASN A 322 -37.95 -8.59 3.32
C ASN A 322 -36.88 -7.49 3.08
N ALA A 323 -35.59 -7.82 3.15
CA ALA A 323 -34.49 -6.86 2.99
C ALA A 323 -34.51 -6.16 1.63
N ASP A 324 -34.75 -6.92 0.56
CA ASP A 324 -34.81 -6.41 -0.81
C ASP A 324 -36.00 -5.46 -1.03
N VAL A 325 -37.13 -5.70 -0.37
CA VAL A 325 -38.30 -4.81 -0.40
C VAL A 325 -37.97 -3.47 0.26
N LEU A 326 -37.33 -3.50 1.44
CA LEU A 326 -36.87 -2.29 2.12
C LEU A 326 -35.88 -1.50 1.25
N LEU A 327 -34.90 -2.18 0.65
CA LEU A 327 -33.90 -1.54 -0.22
C LEU A 327 -34.55 -0.94 -1.49
N GLY A 328 -35.55 -1.60 -2.07
CA GLY A 328 -36.34 -1.09 -3.20
C GLY A 328 -37.15 0.16 -2.85
N ASP A 329 -37.74 0.21 -1.66
CA ASP A 329 -38.44 1.41 -1.16
C ASP A 329 -37.46 2.57 -0.90
N MET A 330 -36.30 2.29 -0.28
CA MET A 330 -35.23 3.28 -0.07
C MET A 330 -34.72 3.84 -1.41
N ALA A 331 -34.52 2.99 -2.41
CA ALA A 331 -34.12 3.39 -3.76
C ALA A 331 -35.18 4.22 -4.50
N THR A 332 -36.46 3.90 -4.28
CA THR A 332 -37.59 4.68 -4.82
C THR A 332 -37.67 6.06 -4.17
N MET A 333 -37.42 6.14 -2.85
CA MET A 333 -37.27 7.41 -2.15
C MET A 333 -36.09 8.23 -2.68
N LEU A 334 -34.91 7.62 -2.87
CA LEU A 334 -33.73 8.28 -3.44
C LEU A 334 -34.06 8.90 -4.81
N ARG A 335 -34.62 8.12 -5.75
CA ARG A 335 -34.99 8.61 -7.08
C ARG A 335 -35.94 9.81 -7.04
N ARG A 336 -36.97 9.75 -6.18
CA ARG A 336 -37.93 10.85 -6.01
C ARG A 336 -37.29 12.15 -5.53
N HIS A 337 -36.23 12.07 -4.74
CA HIS A 337 -35.51 13.24 -4.23
C HIS A 337 -34.32 13.65 -5.10
N ALA A 338 -33.80 12.75 -5.94
CA ALA A 338 -32.68 12.97 -6.82
C ALA A 338 -33.06 13.78 -8.07
N GLY A 339 -34.17 13.45 -8.74
CA GLY A 339 -34.53 14.06 -10.03
C GLY A 339 -33.75 13.47 -11.21
N GLU A 340 -34.04 13.94 -12.42
CA GLU A 340 -33.64 13.26 -13.66
C GLU A 340 -32.15 13.42 -14.03
N ASP A 341 -31.50 14.51 -13.61
CA ASP A 341 -30.10 14.81 -13.94
C ASP A 341 -29.06 14.10 -13.05
N LEU A 342 -29.49 13.38 -12.00
CA LEU A 342 -28.60 12.78 -11.01
C LEU A 342 -28.37 11.28 -11.23
N VAL A 343 -27.10 10.85 -11.18
CA VAL A 343 -26.76 9.42 -11.27
C VAL A 343 -26.80 8.81 -9.87
N ALA A 344 -27.90 8.10 -9.57
CA ALA A 344 -28.07 7.34 -8.33
C ALA A 344 -27.81 5.84 -8.57
N GLY A 345 -26.97 5.23 -7.73
CA GLY A 345 -26.58 3.83 -7.84
C GLY A 345 -26.43 3.10 -6.50
N ARG A 346 -26.50 1.76 -6.54
CA ARG A 346 -26.18 0.90 -5.40
C ARG A 346 -24.70 0.54 -5.42
N VAL A 347 -23.98 0.94 -4.36
CA VAL A 347 -22.53 0.78 -4.23
C VAL A 347 -22.16 -0.55 -3.59
N SER A 348 -22.93 -0.96 -2.59
CA SER A 348 -22.70 -2.16 -1.77
C SER A 348 -24.04 -2.80 -1.39
N GLU A 349 -24.03 -3.77 -0.48
CA GLU A 349 -25.23 -4.39 0.08
C GLU A 349 -26.27 -3.36 0.57
N HIS A 350 -25.84 -2.31 1.28
CA HIS A 350 -26.75 -1.30 1.87
C HIS A 350 -26.25 0.15 1.75
N THR A 351 -25.11 0.39 1.08
CA THR A 351 -24.62 1.73 0.75
C THR A 351 -25.14 2.15 -0.63
N PHE A 352 -25.80 3.30 -0.69
CA PHE A 352 -26.22 3.98 -1.91
C PHE A 352 -25.24 5.11 -2.26
N GLY A 353 -25.07 5.40 -3.54
CA GLY A 353 -24.24 6.51 -4.02
C GLY A 353 -25.01 7.42 -4.98
N LEU A 354 -24.92 8.73 -4.76
CA LEU A 354 -25.46 9.77 -5.64
C LEU A 354 -24.30 10.63 -6.16
N LEU A 355 -24.12 10.65 -7.48
CA LEU A 355 -23.22 11.57 -8.16
C LEU A 355 -24.00 12.80 -8.62
N LEU A 356 -23.54 13.97 -8.20
CA LEU A 356 -24.19 15.26 -8.34
C LEU A 356 -23.46 16.12 -9.39
N PRO A 357 -23.96 16.25 -10.64
CA PRO A 357 -23.54 17.31 -11.55
C PRO A 357 -24.11 18.68 -11.12
N ALA A 358 -23.37 19.75 -11.41
CA ALA A 358 -23.74 21.15 -11.15
C ALA A 358 -24.13 21.48 -9.69
N HIS A 359 -23.45 20.87 -8.70
CA HIS A 359 -23.64 21.12 -7.27
C HIS A 359 -22.37 21.68 -6.62
N ASP A 360 -22.48 22.87 -6.03
CA ASP A 360 -21.48 23.41 -5.10
C ASP A 360 -21.64 22.80 -3.68
N VAL A 361 -20.84 23.28 -2.72
CA VAL A 361 -20.82 22.79 -1.34
C VAL A 361 -22.18 22.97 -0.66
N ASP A 362 -22.83 24.12 -0.86
CA ASP A 362 -24.09 24.47 -0.21
C ASP A 362 -25.27 23.73 -0.84
N ALA A 363 -25.29 23.56 -2.16
CA ALA A 363 -26.25 22.73 -2.88
C ALA A 363 -26.13 21.26 -2.45
N THR A 364 -24.90 20.74 -2.39
CA THR A 364 -24.60 19.39 -1.90
C THR A 364 -25.09 19.20 -0.47
N ARG A 365 -24.80 20.16 0.44
CA ARG A 365 -25.26 20.09 1.83
C ARG A 365 -26.78 20.19 1.96
N LYS A 366 -27.44 21.08 1.21
CA LYS A 366 -28.90 21.20 1.19
C LYS A 366 -29.58 19.92 0.69
N LEU A 367 -29.04 19.27 -0.35
CA LEU A 367 -29.57 18.01 -0.86
C LEU A 367 -29.36 16.87 0.14
N GLY A 368 -28.16 16.77 0.74
CA GLY A 368 -27.86 15.78 1.77
C GLY A 368 -28.78 15.90 2.99
N GLU A 369 -28.99 17.12 3.52
CA GLU A 369 -29.92 17.35 4.64
C GLU A 369 -31.38 17.09 4.26
N LYS A 370 -31.80 17.45 3.03
CA LYS A 370 -33.13 17.13 2.51
C LYS A 370 -33.37 15.63 2.45
N LEU A 371 -32.38 14.86 1.98
CA LEU A 371 -32.42 13.39 1.96
C LEU A 371 -32.47 12.82 3.39
N ARG A 372 -31.57 13.26 4.27
CA ARG A 372 -31.49 12.81 5.67
C ARG A 372 -32.83 13.00 6.41
N ASN A 373 -33.43 14.18 6.30
CA ASN A 373 -34.73 14.47 6.91
C ASN A 373 -35.85 13.64 6.28
N ALA A 374 -35.90 13.52 4.95
CA ALA A 374 -36.92 12.71 4.27
C ALA A 374 -36.91 11.24 4.72
N PHE A 375 -35.73 10.63 4.86
CA PHE A 375 -35.61 9.27 5.40
C PHE A 375 -36.06 9.19 6.87
N GLY A 376 -35.65 10.14 7.72
CA GLY A 376 -36.03 10.16 9.15
C GLY A 376 -37.52 10.40 9.40
N GLU A 377 -38.22 11.08 8.49
CA GLU A 377 -39.68 11.30 8.56
C GLU A 377 -40.50 10.15 7.96
N LYS A 378 -39.87 9.22 7.23
CA LYS A 378 -40.55 8.16 6.48
C LYS A 378 -40.71 6.89 7.31
N ILE A 379 -41.96 6.46 7.44
CA ILE A 379 -42.30 5.09 7.86
C ILE A 379 -42.27 4.19 6.61
N PHE A 380 -41.47 3.13 6.67
CA PHE A 380 -41.41 2.07 5.66
C PHE A 380 -42.32 0.92 6.10
N GLU A 381 -43.20 0.45 5.21
CA GLU A 381 -44.12 -0.66 5.47
C GLU A 381 -43.62 -1.90 4.74
N VAL A 382 -42.99 -2.81 5.47
CA VAL A 382 -42.35 -3.99 4.90
C VAL A 382 -43.03 -5.25 5.40
N GLY A 383 -43.84 -5.85 4.51
CA GLY A 383 -44.67 -7.02 4.81
C GLY A 383 -45.80 -6.71 5.80
N LYS A 384 -45.53 -6.89 7.10
CA LYS A 384 -46.47 -6.59 8.21
C LYS A 384 -45.87 -5.66 9.28
N GLN A 385 -44.64 -5.19 9.06
CA GLN A 385 -43.93 -4.33 10.00
C GLN A 385 -43.89 -2.90 9.47
N SER A 386 -44.08 -1.93 10.37
CA SER A 386 -43.86 -0.52 10.10
C SER A 386 -42.59 -0.10 10.84
N ILE A 387 -41.56 0.31 10.12
CA ILE A 387 -40.29 0.75 10.70
C ILE A 387 -39.98 2.20 10.31
N SER A 388 -39.30 2.91 11.21
CA SER A 388 -38.55 4.12 10.89
C SER A 388 -37.05 3.81 10.96
N LEU A 389 -36.28 4.48 10.11
CA LEU A 389 -34.82 4.39 10.11
C LEU A 389 -34.21 5.77 9.86
N THR A 390 -32.97 5.95 10.27
CA THR A 390 -32.19 7.15 9.96
C THR A 390 -31.06 6.80 9.00
N MET A 391 -30.54 7.80 8.31
CA MET A 391 -29.46 7.65 7.36
C MET A 391 -28.24 8.47 7.80
N SER A 392 -27.08 7.84 7.81
CA SER A 392 -25.81 8.57 7.76
C SER A 392 -25.44 8.87 6.32
N ILE A 393 -24.89 10.06 6.09
CA ILE A 393 -24.46 10.52 4.77
C ILE A 393 -23.01 11.01 4.86
N GLY A 394 -22.19 10.57 3.92
CA GLY A 394 -20.82 11.00 3.72
C GLY A 394 -20.61 11.56 2.32
N GLY A 395 -20.14 12.80 2.21
CA GLY A 395 -19.91 13.47 0.94
C GLY A 395 -18.43 13.74 0.66
N ALA A 396 -18.09 13.81 -0.63
CA ALA A 396 -16.83 14.35 -1.12
C ALA A 396 -17.08 15.23 -2.35
N LEU A 397 -16.49 16.42 -2.37
CA LEU A 397 -16.58 17.35 -3.50
C LEU A 397 -15.61 16.94 -4.61
N LEU A 398 -16.01 17.13 -5.87
CA LEU A 398 -15.18 16.89 -7.05
C LEU A 398 -14.54 18.20 -7.51
N GLY A 399 -13.23 18.36 -7.28
CA GLY A 399 -12.45 19.49 -7.75
C GLY A 399 -11.20 19.08 -8.52
N GLU A 400 -10.53 20.06 -9.14
CA GLU A 400 -9.32 19.92 -9.97
C GLU A 400 -8.16 19.15 -9.29
N LYS A 401 -8.17 19.06 -7.96
CA LYS A 401 -7.12 18.42 -7.15
C LYS A 401 -7.39 16.95 -6.83
N ASN A 402 -8.56 16.43 -7.17
CA ASN A 402 -8.91 15.04 -6.87
C ASN A 402 -8.15 14.11 -7.82
N ALA A 403 -7.33 13.22 -7.25
CA ALA A 403 -6.37 12.42 -8.02
C ALA A 403 -7.05 11.42 -8.98
N ASN A 404 -8.16 10.81 -8.56
CA ASN A 404 -8.94 9.82 -9.31
C ASN A 404 -10.27 9.51 -8.59
N ALA A 405 -11.15 8.74 -9.23
CA ALA A 405 -12.43 8.29 -8.66
C ALA A 405 -12.26 7.52 -7.33
N SER A 406 -11.22 6.69 -7.20
CA SER A 406 -10.91 5.92 -5.99
C SER A 406 -10.67 6.82 -4.78
N ALA A 407 -9.94 7.92 -4.96
CA ALA A 407 -9.71 8.92 -3.91
C ALA A 407 -11.02 9.60 -3.47
N VAL A 408 -11.87 10.02 -4.41
CA VAL A 408 -13.18 10.64 -4.09
C VAL A 408 -14.08 9.67 -3.33
N MET A 409 -14.09 8.40 -3.76
CA MET A 409 -14.85 7.33 -3.11
C MET A 409 -14.37 7.10 -1.67
N ASN A 410 -13.06 7.06 -1.44
CA ASN A 410 -12.47 6.88 -0.11
C ASN A 410 -12.74 8.08 0.81
N SER A 411 -12.69 9.31 0.30
CA SER A 411 -13.07 10.50 1.07
C SER A 411 -14.55 10.46 1.48
N ALA A 412 -15.47 10.16 0.55
CA ALA A 412 -16.90 10.05 0.86
C ALA A 412 -17.20 8.91 1.86
N MET A 413 -16.49 7.77 1.74
CA MET A 413 -16.59 6.65 2.69
C MET A 413 -16.05 7.05 4.08
N THR A 414 -14.95 7.82 4.14
CA THR A 414 -14.40 8.32 5.41
C THR A 414 -15.39 9.27 6.09
N ALA A 415 -16.00 10.19 5.33
CA ALA A 415 -17.04 11.08 5.80
C ALA A 415 -18.23 10.28 6.39
N LEU A 416 -18.69 9.25 5.67
CA LEU A 416 -19.80 8.38 6.08
C LEU A 416 -19.51 7.63 7.39
N ARG A 417 -18.31 7.07 7.53
CA ARG A 417 -17.91 6.37 8.76
C ARG A 417 -17.74 7.34 9.94
N SER A 418 -17.30 8.58 9.72
CA SER A 418 -17.33 9.64 10.75
C SER A 418 -18.78 9.93 11.19
N SER A 419 -19.69 10.12 10.22
CA SER A 419 -21.11 10.35 10.50
C SER A 419 -21.73 9.28 11.40
N GLN A 420 -21.42 8.01 11.15
CA GLN A 420 -21.88 6.88 11.96
C GLN A 420 -21.22 6.83 13.34
N ASN A 421 -19.88 6.93 13.40
CA ASN A 421 -19.11 6.81 14.64
C ASN A 421 -19.48 7.88 15.68
N GLU A 422 -19.86 9.08 15.23
CA GLU A 422 -20.28 10.17 16.12
C GLU A 422 -21.75 10.05 16.60
N GLY A 423 -22.46 8.98 16.23
CA GLY A 423 -23.83 8.68 16.67
C GLY A 423 -24.89 8.61 15.57
N GLY A 424 -24.50 8.56 14.29
CA GLY A 424 -25.42 8.40 13.16
C GLY A 424 -26.26 9.64 12.84
N ASN A 425 -27.28 9.45 11.98
CA ASN A 425 -28.27 10.42 11.55
C ASN A 425 -27.71 11.82 11.25
N ARG A 426 -26.64 11.89 10.45
CA ARG A 426 -26.00 13.16 10.08
C ARG A 426 -25.37 13.13 8.70
N LEU A 427 -25.17 14.33 8.18
CA LEU A 427 -24.39 14.60 6.98
C LEU A 427 -23.00 15.10 7.38
N ASN A 428 -21.96 14.44 6.89
CA ASN A 428 -20.62 15.00 6.80
C ASN A 428 -20.21 15.11 5.33
N VAL A 429 -19.60 16.23 4.92
CA VAL A 429 -19.09 16.45 3.56
C VAL A 429 -17.65 16.90 3.70
N ILE A 430 -16.72 16.04 3.30
CA ILE A 430 -15.28 16.33 3.36
C ILE A 430 -14.89 17.22 2.19
N ASP A 431 -14.29 18.35 2.52
CA ASP A 431 -13.49 19.14 1.60
C ASP A 431 -12.06 18.53 1.54
N PRO A 432 -11.52 18.23 0.34
CA PRO A 432 -10.16 17.71 0.17
C PRO A 432 -9.04 18.56 0.80
N SER A 433 -9.31 19.80 1.21
CA SER A 433 -8.32 20.70 1.83
C SER A 433 -8.07 20.49 3.33
N GLU A 434 -8.88 19.68 4.03
CA GLU A 434 -8.76 19.50 5.50
C GLU A 434 -7.89 18.30 5.94
N GLN A 435 -7.86 17.19 5.17
CA GLN A 435 -7.25 15.92 5.62
C GLN A 435 -5.72 15.92 5.75
N ASP A 436 -4.98 16.75 5.01
CA ASP A 436 -3.50 16.75 4.98
C ASP A 436 -2.82 17.17 6.31
N LYS A 437 -3.58 17.46 7.38
CA LYS A 437 -3.12 18.16 8.60
C LYS A 437 -2.59 17.28 9.73
N ALA A 438 -3.08 16.05 9.89
CA ALA A 438 -2.76 15.20 11.05
C ALA A 438 -1.75 14.07 10.77
N ALA A 439 -1.48 13.74 9.50
CA ALA A 439 -0.88 12.48 9.10
C ALA A 439 0.58 12.25 9.56
N VAL A 440 1.45 13.25 9.42
CA VAL A 440 2.87 13.15 9.79
C VAL A 440 3.24 14.00 11.01
N GLU A 441 2.23 14.67 11.59
CA GLU A 441 2.19 15.04 13.02
C GLU A 441 2.53 13.82 13.88
N SER A 442 2.10 12.64 13.43
CA SER A 442 2.53 11.33 13.92
C SER A 442 4.00 11.01 13.56
N THR A 443 4.39 11.06 12.28
CA THR A 443 5.67 10.51 11.78
C THR A 443 6.93 11.16 12.34
N ARG A 444 7.03 12.48 12.52
CA ARG A 444 8.25 13.01 13.17
C ARG A 444 8.37 12.56 14.61
N ARG A 445 7.29 12.61 15.38
CA ARG A 445 7.29 12.16 16.78
C ARG A 445 7.81 10.71 16.88
N TRP A 446 7.56 9.89 15.85
CA TRP A 446 8.19 8.59 15.71
C TRP A 446 9.69 8.62 15.40
N LEU A 447 10.16 9.44 14.47
CA LEU A 447 11.58 9.55 14.11
C LEU A 447 12.46 10.01 15.27
N GLU A 448 12.02 10.99 16.06
CA GLU A 448 12.73 11.38 17.28
C GLU A 448 12.77 10.28 18.33
N ALA A 449 11.66 9.56 18.53
CA ALA A 449 11.64 8.44 19.46
C ALA A 449 12.64 7.34 19.02
N ILE A 450 12.71 7.06 17.71
CA ILE A 450 13.68 6.13 17.10
C ILE A 450 15.12 6.61 17.30
N ASP A 451 15.44 7.86 16.95
CA ASP A 451 16.81 8.40 17.04
C ASP A 451 17.28 8.57 18.49
N HIS A 452 16.37 8.96 19.39
CA HIS A 452 16.63 8.96 20.82
C HIS A 452 16.86 7.54 21.35
N ALA A 453 16.09 6.55 20.89
CA ALA A 453 16.28 5.14 21.27
C ALA A 453 17.62 4.57 20.77
N LEU A 454 18.03 4.92 19.53
CA LEU A 454 19.36 4.60 19.00
C LEU A 454 20.49 5.20 19.86
N ALA A 455 20.38 6.49 20.20
CA ALA A 455 21.43 7.22 20.93
C ALA A 455 21.54 6.82 22.42
N HIS A 456 20.43 6.51 23.08
CA HIS A 456 20.37 6.31 24.53
C HIS A 456 20.06 4.87 24.96
N ASN A 457 20.17 3.88 24.06
CA ASN A 457 19.75 2.49 24.29
C ASN A 457 18.28 2.36 24.74
N GLY A 458 17.40 3.15 24.13
CA GLY A 458 15.95 3.12 24.38
C GLY A 458 15.20 2.00 23.66
N PHE A 459 15.91 1.08 23.01
CA PHE A 459 15.32 -0.17 22.49
C PHE A 459 15.46 -1.30 23.50
N VAL A 460 14.56 -2.26 23.43
CA VAL A 460 14.53 -3.47 24.27
C VAL A 460 14.47 -4.69 23.34
N LEU A 461 15.34 -5.66 23.60
CA LEU A 461 15.26 -6.97 22.94
C LEU A 461 14.30 -7.86 23.71
N TYR A 462 13.33 -8.40 22.99
CA TYR A 462 12.54 -9.54 23.40
C TYR A 462 13.11 -10.80 22.74
N TYR A 463 12.96 -11.93 23.42
CA TYR A 463 13.47 -13.23 23.02
C TYR A 463 12.28 -14.19 22.93
N GLN A 464 12.08 -14.83 21.78
CA GLN A 464 11.10 -15.91 21.65
C GLN A 464 11.84 -17.24 21.42
N PRO A 465 11.62 -18.28 22.24
CA PRO A 465 12.28 -19.58 22.04
C PRO A 465 11.97 -20.21 20.69
N ILE A 466 12.98 -20.84 20.11
CA ILE A 466 12.89 -21.72 18.94
C ILE A 466 13.27 -23.11 19.45
N ILE A 467 12.29 -24.02 19.55
CA ILE A 467 12.49 -25.33 20.18
C ILE A 467 12.85 -26.36 19.11
N SER A 468 13.86 -27.20 19.35
CA SER A 468 14.21 -28.28 18.43
C SER A 468 13.28 -29.47 18.61
N LEU A 469 12.67 -29.94 17.53
CA LEU A 469 11.86 -31.16 17.51
C LEU A 469 12.71 -32.44 17.47
N HIS A 470 14.01 -32.32 17.24
CA HIS A 470 14.95 -33.45 17.07
C HIS A 470 16.16 -33.37 18.02
N GLY A 471 16.06 -32.60 19.10
CA GLY A 471 17.05 -32.58 20.18
C GLY A 471 18.39 -31.91 19.83
N ALA A 472 18.39 -30.86 19.02
CA ALA A 472 19.61 -30.08 18.75
C ALA A 472 20.18 -29.45 20.04
N GLU A 473 21.51 -29.47 20.19
CA GLU A 473 22.20 -28.96 21.38
C GLU A 473 22.35 -27.44 21.42
N GLY A 474 21.71 -26.82 22.41
CA GLY A 474 21.82 -25.40 22.74
C GLY A 474 20.47 -24.70 22.78
N ASP A 475 20.45 -23.47 23.29
CA ASP A 475 19.24 -22.66 23.32
C ASP A 475 19.14 -21.80 22.05
N TYR A 476 17.99 -21.80 21.38
CA TYR A 476 17.76 -20.98 20.20
C TYR A 476 16.64 -19.97 20.48
N TYR A 477 16.81 -18.72 20.08
CA TYR A 477 15.77 -17.70 20.19
C TYR A 477 15.73 -16.77 18.97
N GLU A 478 14.55 -16.29 18.61
CA GLU A 478 14.38 -15.13 17.74
C GLU A 478 14.47 -13.83 18.55
N ILE A 479 15.20 -12.85 18.01
CA ILE A 479 15.32 -11.51 18.57
C ILE A 479 14.22 -10.61 18.00
N LEU A 480 13.29 -10.20 18.86
CA LEU A 480 12.19 -9.33 18.52
C LEU A 480 12.40 -7.95 19.13
N LEU A 481 12.47 -6.92 18.28
CA LEU A 481 12.67 -5.55 18.75
C LEU A 481 11.40 -4.96 19.38
N ARG A 482 11.57 -4.23 20.48
CA ARG A 482 10.59 -3.27 21.03
C ARG A 482 11.29 -1.94 21.29
N MET A 483 10.54 -0.85 21.28
CA MET A 483 11.05 0.47 21.67
C MET A 483 10.44 0.88 23.00
N ALA A 484 11.24 1.38 23.94
CA ALA A 484 10.73 1.93 25.19
C ALA A 484 9.92 3.19 24.90
N GLY A 485 8.72 3.28 25.49
CA GLY A 485 7.82 4.41 25.34
C GLY A 485 7.31 4.93 26.69
N PRO A 486 6.73 6.14 26.73
CA PRO A 486 6.28 6.78 27.97
C PRO A 486 5.10 6.10 28.65
N LYS A 487 4.42 5.16 27.97
CA LYS A 487 3.29 4.38 28.49
C LYS A 487 3.58 2.86 28.55
N GLY A 488 4.86 2.48 28.51
CA GLY A 488 5.29 1.10 28.27
C GLY A 488 5.90 0.94 26.87
N GLU A 489 6.20 -0.30 26.50
CA GLU A 489 6.88 -0.59 25.24
C GLU A 489 5.98 -0.53 24.02
N ILE A 490 6.61 -0.16 22.91
CA ILE A 490 6.00 0.07 21.62
C ILE A 490 6.37 -1.10 20.69
N PRO A 491 5.38 -1.74 20.04
CA PRO A 491 5.62 -2.82 19.11
C PRO A 491 6.22 -2.33 17.78
N PRO A 492 7.02 -3.17 17.08
CA PRO A 492 7.75 -2.79 15.87
C PRO A 492 6.83 -2.32 14.73
N ALA A 493 5.61 -2.84 14.64
CA ALA A 493 4.63 -2.45 13.63
C ALA A 493 4.26 -0.95 13.65
N GLN A 494 4.45 -0.25 14.78
CA GLN A 494 4.16 1.19 14.88
C GLN A 494 5.32 2.08 14.41
N PHE A 495 6.58 1.64 14.57
CA PHE A 495 7.76 2.50 14.33
C PHE A 495 8.68 2.00 13.20
N LEU A 496 8.80 0.70 12.95
CA LEU A 496 9.67 0.18 11.86
C LEU A 496 9.25 0.66 10.46
N PRO A 497 7.96 0.74 10.08
CA PRO A 497 7.59 1.28 8.76
C PRO A 497 8.00 2.75 8.58
N ILE A 498 8.16 3.48 9.68
CA ILE A 498 8.61 4.88 9.69
C ILE A 498 10.14 4.94 9.65
N ALA A 499 10.82 4.07 10.41
CA ALA A 499 12.26 3.90 10.38
C ALA A 499 12.77 3.51 8.97
N GLU A 500 12.08 2.59 8.30
CA GLU A 500 12.42 2.11 6.94
C GLU A 500 12.33 3.23 5.91
N ARG A 501 11.19 3.95 5.87
CA ARG A 501 10.97 5.07 4.94
C ARG A 501 11.95 6.24 5.13
N ASN A 502 12.62 6.31 6.28
CA ASN A 502 13.55 7.39 6.65
C ASN A 502 14.99 6.89 6.91
N GLY A 503 15.34 5.71 6.39
CA GLY A 503 16.71 5.22 6.34
C GLY A 503 17.36 4.91 7.70
N ARG A 504 16.56 4.65 8.75
CA ARG A 504 17.08 4.31 10.08
C ARG A 504 17.38 2.83 10.28
N MET A 505 16.91 1.94 9.39
CA MET A 505 17.09 0.50 9.54
C MET A 505 18.56 0.07 9.67
N PRO A 506 19.55 0.54 8.88
CA PRO A 506 20.95 0.14 9.07
C PRO A 506 21.51 0.48 10.46
N ALA A 507 21.03 1.57 11.09
CA ALA A 507 21.41 1.92 12.45
C ALA A 507 20.71 1.06 13.50
N ILE A 508 19.42 0.75 13.29
CA ILE A 508 18.64 -0.16 14.14
C ILE A 508 19.21 -1.57 14.09
N ASP A 509 19.46 -2.12 12.90
CA ASP A 509 20.05 -3.44 12.69
C ASP A 509 21.40 -3.54 13.41
N ARG A 510 22.29 -2.56 13.23
CA ARG A 510 23.57 -2.48 13.98
C ARG A 510 23.36 -2.42 15.49
N TRP A 511 22.37 -1.66 15.98
CA TRP A 511 22.04 -1.62 17.41
C TRP A 511 21.57 -3.00 17.91
N VAL A 512 20.67 -3.67 17.18
CA VAL A 512 20.16 -5.01 17.52
C VAL A 512 21.30 -6.02 17.55
N ILE A 513 22.14 -6.07 16.51
CA ILE A 513 23.28 -6.99 16.41
C ILE A 513 24.27 -6.77 17.57
N ALA A 514 24.61 -5.52 17.89
CA ALA A 514 25.55 -5.23 18.99
C ALA A 514 25.02 -5.66 20.36
N ASN A 515 23.71 -5.52 20.60
CA ASN A 515 23.09 -5.94 21.86
C ASN A 515 22.84 -7.45 21.90
N ALA A 516 22.53 -8.10 20.77
CA ALA A 516 22.46 -9.55 20.64
C ALA A 516 23.81 -10.20 20.97
N ILE A 517 24.92 -9.73 20.37
CA ILE A 517 26.28 -10.22 20.66
C ILE A 517 26.62 -10.06 22.16
N ARG A 518 26.20 -8.95 22.79
CA ARG A 518 26.41 -8.73 24.23
C ARG A 518 25.64 -9.74 25.09
N ALA A 519 24.38 -10.02 24.74
CA ALA A 519 23.54 -10.98 25.45
C ALA A 519 24.03 -12.43 25.28
N ILE A 520 24.51 -12.83 24.10
CA ILE A 520 25.17 -14.14 23.89
C ILE A 520 26.41 -14.24 24.80
N ALA A 521 27.25 -13.20 24.83
CA ALA A 521 28.45 -13.19 25.67
C ALA A 521 28.16 -13.23 27.18
N GLU A 522 26.93 -12.91 27.61
CA GLU A 522 26.45 -13.04 28.99
C GLU A 522 25.88 -14.44 29.28
N ARG A 523 25.16 -15.03 28.31
CA ARG A 523 24.70 -16.43 28.34
C ARG A 523 25.87 -17.43 28.35
N GLU A 524 26.87 -17.27 27.48
CA GLU A 524 28.06 -18.13 27.45
C GLU A 524 28.82 -18.08 28.79
N ARG A 525 28.96 -16.90 29.40
CA ARG A 525 29.57 -16.73 30.74
C ARG A 525 28.78 -17.43 31.85
N SER A 526 27.49 -17.65 31.64
CA SER A 526 26.59 -18.39 32.54
C SER A 526 26.53 -19.89 32.22
N GLY A 527 27.32 -20.38 31.26
CA GLY A 527 27.37 -21.79 30.85
C GLY A 527 26.34 -22.19 29.78
N HIS A 528 25.54 -21.24 29.28
CA HIS A 528 24.50 -21.50 28.28
C HIS A 528 25.02 -21.21 26.87
N LYS A 529 25.08 -22.24 26.02
CA LYS A 529 25.37 -22.10 24.60
C LYS A 529 24.09 -21.64 23.89
N THR A 530 24.03 -20.38 23.48
CA THR A 530 22.84 -19.76 22.91
C THR A 530 23.10 -19.27 21.48
N THR A 531 22.13 -19.49 20.58
CA THR A 531 22.12 -18.99 19.20
C THR A 531 20.92 -18.08 18.99
N PHE A 532 21.16 -16.89 18.41
CA PHE A 532 20.12 -15.90 18.14
C PHE A 532 19.85 -15.72 16.65
N PHE A 533 18.56 -15.77 16.29
CA PHE A 533 18.04 -15.35 14.99
C PHE A 533 17.75 -13.85 15.04
N VAL A 534 18.29 -13.09 14.07
CA VAL A 534 18.25 -11.63 14.03
C VAL A 534 17.77 -11.17 12.66
N LYS A 535 16.57 -10.57 12.62
CA LYS A 535 16.03 -9.92 11.42
C LYS A 535 16.97 -8.83 10.92
N LEU A 536 17.24 -8.87 9.62
CA LEU A 536 18.05 -7.89 8.90
C LEU A 536 17.23 -7.28 7.75
N THR A 537 17.37 -5.99 7.47
CA THR A 537 16.67 -5.37 6.34
C THR A 537 17.50 -5.32 5.06
N PRO A 538 16.87 -5.16 3.87
CA PRO A 538 17.59 -5.07 2.60
C PRO A 538 18.55 -3.88 2.53
N GLN A 539 18.19 -2.74 3.15
CA GLN A 539 19.04 -1.55 3.20
C GLN A 539 20.38 -1.83 3.89
N SER A 540 20.42 -2.77 4.83
CA SER A 540 21.63 -3.20 5.53
C SER A 540 22.56 -4.08 4.66
N LEU A 541 22.05 -4.66 3.55
CA LEU A 541 22.88 -5.40 2.57
C LEU A 541 23.66 -4.46 1.63
N GLU A 542 23.21 -3.22 1.48
CA GLU A 542 23.89 -2.19 0.68
C GLU A 542 25.09 -1.58 1.42
N ASP A 543 25.08 -1.65 2.77
CA ASP A 543 26.19 -1.22 3.62
C ASP A 543 27.35 -2.23 3.60
N GLN A 544 28.29 -2.01 2.68
CA GLN A 544 29.52 -2.80 2.55
C GLN A 544 30.39 -2.82 3.81
N THR A 545 30.16 -1.90 4.78
CA THR A 545 30.91 -1.86 6.05
C THR A 545 30.25 -2.68 7.15
N LEU A 546 29.03 -3.19 6.96
CA LEU A 546 28.30 -3.95 7.97
C LEU A 546 29.02 -5.27 8.31
N LEU A 547 29.30 -6.09 7.31
CA LEU A 547 29.89 -7.42 7.52
C LEU A 547 31.30 -7.35 8.18
N PRO A 548 32.25 -6.50 7.73
CA PRO A 548 33.51 -6.28 8.46
C PRO A 548 33.31 -5.81 9.90
N TRP A 549 32.29 -4.99 10.16
CA TRP A 549 31.95 -4.52 11.50
C TRP A 549 31.39 -5.66 12.37
N VAL A 550 30.49 -6.51 11.85
CA VAL A 550 29.98 -7.71 12.57
C VAL A 550 31.12 -8.63 12.97
N ALA A 551 32.04 -8.92 12.03
CA ALA A 551 33.23 -9.73 12.28
C ALA A 551 34.09 -9.15 13.42
N GLN A 552 34.27 -7.82 13.44
CA GLN A 552 35.00 -7.13 14.49
C GLN A 552 34.26 -7.13 15.85
N GLN A 553 32.92 -7.02 15.87
CA GLN A 553 32.13 -7.12 17.11
C GLN A 553 32.26 -8.51 17.73
N LEU A 554 32.03 -9.57 16.95
CA LEU A 554 32.17 -10.97 17.40
C LEU A 554 33.58 -11.24 17.95
N LYS A 555 34.61 -10.84 17.21
CA LYS A 555 36.02 -10.97 17.63
C LYS A 555 36.32 -10.21 18.93
N THR A 556 35.77 -9.01 19.10
CA THR A 556 35.96 -8.19 20.31
C THR A 556 35.28 -8.82 21.53
N ALA A 557 34.06 -9.33 21.35
CA ALA A 557 33.31 -10.05 22.38
C ALA A 557 33.79 -11.50 22.61
N ARG A 558 34.76 -11.97 21.80
CA ARG A 558 35.25 -13.37 21.75
C ARG A 558 34.13 -14.39 21.53
N GLN A 559 33.11 -14.00 20.78
CA GLN A 559 31.96 -14.83 20.47
C GLN A 559 32.16 -15.61 19.17
N ARG A 560 31.56 -16.79 19.13
CA ARG A 560 31.57 -17.72 18.01
C ARG A 560 30.55 -17.30 16.94
N GLY A 561 30.87 -17.45 15.66
CA GLY A 561 30.00 -16.99 14.56
C GLY A 561 28.64 -17.70 14.53
N ASP A 562 28.64 -19.00 14.82
CA ASP A 562 27.46 -19.89 14.84
C ASP A 562 26.46 -19.59 15.98
N SER A 563 26.77 -18.61 16.84
CA SER A 563 25.82 -18.03 17.80
C SER A 563 24.91 -16.96 17.18
N LEU A 564 25.15 -16.51 15.95
CA LEU A 564 24.27 -15.59 15.21
C LEU A 564 23.78 -16.21 13.91
N VAL A 565 22.48 -16.09 13.69
CA VAL A 565 21.80 -16.38 12.42
C VAL A 565 21.11 -15.10 11.97
N PHE A 566 21.46 -14.59 10.79
CA PHE A 566 20.76 -13.46 10.19
C PHE A 566 19.58 -13.97 9.38
N GLU A 567 18.42 -13.34 9.48
CA GLU A 567 17.21 -13.75 8.75
C GLU A 567 16.63 -12.60 7.90
N MET A 568 16.09 -12.94 6.74
CA MET A 568 15.44 -11.97 5.84
C MET A 568 14.31 -12.65 5.05
N PRO A 569 13.17 -11.97 4.78
CA PRO A 569 12.09 -12.52 3.97
C PRO A 569 12.51 -12.90 2.54
N GLU A 570 12.04 -14.05 2.06
CA GLU A 570 12.32 -14.57 0.72
C GLU A 570 12.07 -13.51 -0.37
N SER A 571 10.91 -12.85 -0.33
CA SER A 571 10.50 -11.81 -1.28
C SER A 571 11.52 -10.65 -1.39
N LYS A 572 12.09 -10.23 -0.25
CA LYS A 572 13.11 -9.17 -0.20
C LYS A 572 14.44 -9.64 -0.77
N VAL A 573 14.82 -10.88 -0.46
CA VAL A 573 16.03 -11.53 -0.97
C VAL A 573 15.98 -11.70 -2.49
N VAL A 574 14.82 -12.04 -3.07
CA VAL A 574 14.60 -12.07 -4.53
C VAL A 574 14.83 -10.68 -5.15
N THR A 575 14.24 -9.61 -4.59
CA THR A 575 14.44 -8.24 -5.10
C THR A 575 15.86 -7.71 -4.94
N SER A 576 16.68 -8.31 -4.07
CA SER A 576 18.05 -7.88 -3.76
C SER A 576 19.08 -9.02 -3.92
N LEU A 577 18.87 -9.90 -4.89
CA LEU A 577 19.61 -11.15 -5.09
C LEU A 577 21.15 -11.00 -5.11
N LYS A 578 21.68 -9.97 -5.77
CA LYS A 578 23.13 -9.74 -5.87
C LYS A 578 23.74 -9.33 -4.51
N PRO A 579 23.26 -8.27 -3.81
CA PRO A 579 23.66 -7.97 -2.43
C PRO A 579 23.51 -9.15 -1.47
N ALA A 580 22.34 -9.82 -1.46
CA ALA A 580 22.05 -10.92 -0.54
C ALA A 580 23.03 -12.09 -0.73
N ARG A 581 23.33 -12.47 -1.98
CA ARG A 581 24.33 -13.50 -2.30
C ARG A 581 25.74 -13.12 -1.83
N ALA A 582 26.13 -11.85 -1.96
CA ALA A 582 27.45 -11.39 -1.52
C ALA A 582 27.55 -11.39 0.01
N PHE A 583 26.52 -10.91 0.70
CA PHE A 583 26.43 -10.88 2.15
C PHE A 583 26.43 -12.30 2.75
N ALA A 584 25.60 -13.20 2.23
CA ALA A 584 25.50 -14.58 2.69
C ALA A 584 26.84 -15.35 2.59
N LYS A 585 27.55 -15.22 1.46
CA LYS A 585 28.93 -15.76 1.32
C LYS A 585 29.91 -15.15 2.31
N GLY A 586 29.70 -13.89 2.67
CA GLY A 586 30.48 -13.20 3.68
C GLY A 586 30.21 -13.70 5.10
N LEU A 587 28.95 -14.04 5.42
CA LEU A 587 28.57 -14.67 6.68
C LEU A 587 29.23 -16.04 6.84
N GLU A 588 29.29 -16.87 5.78
CA GLU A 588 30.00 -18.16 5.79
C GLU A 588 31.48 -18.01 6.21
N GLN A 589 32.17 -16.96 5.74
CA GLN A 589 33.58 -16.70 6.05
C GLN A 589 33.83 -16.33 7.53
N ILE A 590 32.81 -15.82 8.22
CA ILE A 590 32.85 -15.51 9.66
C ILE A 590 32.06 -16.53 10.51
N HIS A 591 31.63 -17.62 9.88
CA HIS A 591 30.85 -18.72 10.46
C HIS A 591 29.48 -18.33 11.03
N CYS A 592 28.92 -17.20 10.61
CA CYS A 592 27.54 -16.82 10.94
C CYS A 592 26.54 -17.58 10.07
N GLY A 593 25.36 -17.88 10.61
CA GLY A 593 24.27 -18.47 9.86
C GLY A 593 23.48 -17.44 9.05
N PHE A 594 22.82 -17.89 7.98
CA PHE A 594 21.82 -17.13 7.24
C PHE A 594 20.52 -17.93 7.07
N ALA A 595 19.38 -17.25 7.17
CA ALA A 595 18.05 -17.84 7.12
C ALA A 595 17.13 -17.07 6.15
N LEU A 596 16.26 -17.80 5.46
CA LEU A 596 15.15 -17.20 4.70
C LEU A 596 13.87 -17.31 5.53
N GLU A 597 13.23 -16.18 5.78
CA GLU A 597 11.92 -16.07 6.41
C GLU A 597 10.82 -16.07 5.33
N GLN A 598 9.57 -16.42 5.68
CA GLN A 598 8.43 -16.45 4.75
C GLN A 598 8.66 -17.40 3.55
N PHE A 599 9.41 -18.48 3.79
CA PHE A 599 9.83 -19.40 2.74
C PHE A 599 8.68 -20.27 2.21
N GLY A 600 8.61 -20.41 0.89
CA GLY A 600 7.60 -21.23 0.20
C GLY A 600 6.37 -20.48 -0.27
N SER A 601 6.29 -19.16 -0.04
CA SER A 601 5.23 -18.28 -0.54
C SER A 601 5.46 -17.80 -1.99
N GLY A 602 6.64 -18.04 -2.56
CA GLY A 602 7.00 -17.68 -3.92
C GLY A 602 6.85 -18.83 -4.91
N LEU A 603 6.54 -18.52 -6.17
CA LEU A 603 6.33 -19.49 -7.26
C LEU A 603 7.49 -20.47 -7.48
N ASN A 604 8.72 -20.13 -7.05
CA ASN A 604 9.92 -20.91 -7.32
C ASN A 604 10.97 -20.85 -6.18
N SER A 605 10.53 -20.87 -4.90
CA SER A 605 11.39 -20.68 -3.72
C SER A 605 12.66 -21.54 -3.68
N PHE A 606 12.61 -22.80 -4.11
CA PHE A 606 13.78 -23.69 -4.15
C PHE A 606 14.84 -23.31 -5.21
N GLN A 607 14.48 -22.55 -6.26
CA GLN A 607 15.48 -22.06 -7.22
C GLN A 607 16.41 -21.03 -6.59
N LEU A 608 15.92 -20.22 -5.65
CA LEU A 608 16.72 -19.21 -4.94
C LEU A 608 17.92 -19.83 -4.20
N LEU A 609 17.75 -21.05 -3.68
CA LEU A 609 18.77 -21.79 -2.93
C LEU A 609 19.96 -22.20 -3.79
N LYS A 610 19.81 -22.26 -5.13
CA LYS A 610 20.92 -22.49 -6.08
C LYS A 610 21.87 -21.29 -6.15
N HIS A 611 21.40 -20.11 -5.75
CA HIS A 611 22.15 -18.86 -5.89
C HIS A 611 22.69 -18.33 -4.57
N ILE A 612 22.00 -18.57 -3.45
CA ILE A 612 22.33 -18.01 -2.13
C ILE A 612 22.62 -19.14 -1.13
N PRO A 613 23.81 -19.13 -0.47
CA PRO A 613 24.07 -20.04 0.64
C PRO A 613 23.23 -19.63 1.86
N VAL A 614 22.34 -20.52 2.27
CA VAL A 614 21.53 -20.38 3.50
C VAL A 614 21.75 -21.61 4.38
N ASN A 615 21.43 -21.50 5.66
CA ASN A 615 21.50 -22.59 6.64
C ASN A 615 20.10 -23.01 7.10
N TYR A 616 19.19 -22.04 7.27
CA TYR A 616 17.83 -22.27 7.75
C TYR A 616 16.78 -21.76 6.76
N LEU A 617 15.61 -22.40 6.76
CA LEU A 617 14.41 -21.99 6.04
C LEU A 617 13.26 -21.91 7.04
N LYS A 618 12.73 -20.70 7.30
CA LYS A 618 11.56 -20.49 8.15
C LYS A 618 10.32 -20.49 7.27
N ILE A 619 9.46 -21.49 7.46
CA ILE A 619 8.30 -21.78 6.63
C ILE A 619 7.23 -20.72 6.87
N ASP A 620 6.64 -20.18 5.80
CA ASP A 620 5.66 -19.10 5.92
C ASP A 620 4.43 -19.50 6.77
N ARG A 621 4.01 -18.57 7.63
CA ARG A 621 2.88 -18.73 8.55
C ARG A 621 1.55 -19.07 7.86
N ASN A 622 1.38 -18.75 6.58
CA ASN A 622 0.16 -19.05 5.83
C ASN A 622 -0.08 -20.57 5.73
N PHE A 623 0.97 -21.39 5.81
CA PHE A 623 0.85 -22.85 5.90
C PHE A 623 0.43 -23.34 7.29
N MET A 624 0.57 -22.50 8.33
CA MET A 624 0.38 -22.88 9.74
C MET A 624 -1.05 -22.60 10.25
N ALA A 625 -1.76 -21.68 9.61
CA ALA A 625 -3.14 -21.35 9.94
C ALA A 625 -4.06 -22.59 9.83
N GLU A 626 -4.69 -22.96 10.96
CA GLU A 626 -5.53 -24.16 11.11
C GLU A 626 -4.90 -25.46 10.56
N LEU A 627 -3.56 -25.60 10.63
CA LEU A 627 -2.79 -26.73 10.08
C LEU A 627 -3.42 -28.12 10.28
N PRO A 628 -4.00 -28.50 11.44
CA PRO A 628 -4.62 -29.82 11.62
C PRO A 628 -5.80 -30.12 10.69
N LYS A 629 -6.45 -29.09 10.12
CA LYS A 629 -7.57 -29.23 9.18
C LYS A 629 -7.13 -29.20 7.70
N HIS A 630 -6.02 -28.53 7.39
CA HIS A 630 -5.55 -28.31 6.02
C HIS A 630 -4.48 -29.33 5.59
N LYS A 631 -4.89 -30.48 5.08
CA LYS A 631 -3.97 -31.54 4.61
C LYS A 631 -2.99 -31.08 3.53
N GLU A 632 -3.45 -30.24 2.60
CA GLU A 632 -2.62 -29.66 1.54
C GLU A 632 -1.43 -28.88 2.13
N ASN A 633 -1.64 -28.10 3.20
CA ASN A 633 -0.56 -27.43 3.92
C ASN A 633 0.39 -28.43 4.59
N GLN A 634 -0.12 -29.53 5.17
CA GLN A 634 0.71 -30.57 5.79
C GLN A 634 1.62 -31.25 4.75
N GLU A 635 1.07 -31.57 3.59
CA GLU A 635 1.79 -32.14 2.45
C GLU A 635 2.83 -31.15 1.90
N LYS A 636 2.48 -29.86 1.77
CA LYS A 636 3.42 -28.82 1.31
C LYS A 636 4.56 -28.57 2.30
N ILE A 637 4.28 -28.52 3.60
CA ILE A 637 5.30 -28.41 4.65
C ILE A 637 6.27 -29.60 4.59
N LYS A 638 5.74 -30.81 4.40
CA LYS A 638 6.55 -32.02 4.26
C LYS A 638 7.43 -31.97 3.01
N GLU A 639 6.86 -31.60 1.85
CA GLU A 639 7.62 -31.41 0.60
C GLU A 639 8.76 -30.40 0.78
N ILE A 640 8.50 -29.29 1.48
CA ILE A 640 9.51 -28.28 1.82
C ILE A 640 10.60 -28.89 2.71
N CYS A 641 10.25 -29.67 3.73
CA CYS A 641 11.22 -30.31 4.63
C CYS A 641 12.09 -31.35 3.90
N ASP A 642 11.47 -32.25 3.11
CA ASP A 642 12.19 -33.28 2.34
C ASP A 642 13.21 -32.64 1.37
N GLN A 643 12.82 -31.59 0.64
CA GLN A 643 13.73 -30.85 -0.25
C GLN A 643 14.80 -30.04 0.52
N ALA A 644 14.44 -29.42 1.65
CA ALA A 644 15.38 -28.71 2.51
C ALA A 644 16.47 -29.62 3.05
N HIS A 645 16.09 -30.80 3.59
CA HIS A 645 17.03 -31.81 4.10
C HIS A 645 17.93 -32.34 3.00
N HIS A 646 17.39 -32.61 1.80
CA HIS A 646 18.20 -33.00 0.64
C HIS A 646 19.23 -31.93 0.23
N ALA A 647 18.90 -30.66 0.41
CA ALA A 647 19.80 -29.52 0.21
C ALA A 647 20.70 -29.20 1.43
N GLY A 648 20.66 -30.01 2.49
CA GLY A 648 21.43 -29.83 3.72
C GLY A 648 21.03 -28.59 4.53
N LYS A 649 19.75 -28.22 4.51
CA LYS A 649 19.15 -27.06 5.19
C LYS A 649 18.25 -27.51 6.34
N LEU A 650 18.18 -26.68 7.38
CA LEU A 650 17.32 -26.92 8.55
C LEU A 650 16.03 -26.10 8.42
N THR A 651 14.89 -26.69 8.77
CA THR A 651 13.58 -26.02 8.69
C THR A 651 13.10 -25.52 10.05
N VAL A 652 12.46 -24.36 10.06
CA VAL A 652 11.79 -23.76 11.23
C VAL A 652 10.33 -23.53 10.85
N ALA A 653 9.38 -23.99 11.67
CA ALA A 653 7.98 -23.60 11.55
C ALA A 653 7.65 -22.49 12.54
N GLU A 654 7.20 -21.34 12.04
CA GLU A 654 6.81 -20.18 12.84
C GLU A 654 5.29 -20.19 13.14
N PHE A 655 4.81 -19.33 14.04
CA PHE A 655 3.38 -19.19 14.37
C PHE A 655 2.69 -20.50 14.79
N VAL A 656 3.38 -21.36 15.56
CA VAL A 656 2.77 -22.56 16.16
C VAL A 656 1.88 -22.17 17.35
N GLU A 657 0.57 -22.40 17.23
CA GLU A 657 -0.45 -21.98 18.21
C GLU A 657 -1.12 -23.14 18.97
N ASP A 658 -0.81 -24.41 18.66
CA ASP A 658 -1.40 -25.57 19.34
C ASP A 658 -0.55 -26.88 19.30
N ALA A 659 -0.93 -27.83 20.16
CA ALA A 659 -0.25 -29.12 20.33
C ALA A 659 -0.49 -30.15 19.21
N ALA A 660 -1.59 -30.04 18.45
CA ALA A 660 -1.85 -30.90 17.30
C ALA A 660 -0.96 -30.50 16.13
N SER A 661 -0.81 -29.19 15.88
CA SER A 661 0.15 -28.62 14.94
C SER A 661 1.58 -29.08 15.25
N MET A 662 2.02 -29.03 16.50
CA MET A 662 3.32 -29.60 16.95
C MET A 662 3.52 -31.06 16.49
N SER A 663 2.53 -31.91 16.72
CA SER A 663 2.59 -33.34 16.41
C SER A 663 2.68 -33.59 14.89
N ILE A 664 1.98 -32.77 14.11
CA ILE A 664 2.02 -32.80 12.64
C ILE A 664 3.39 -32.35 12.14
N LEU A 665 3.91 -31.21 12.62
CA LEU A 665 5.20 -30.65 12.21
C LEU A 665 6.36 -31.62 12.48
N PHE A 666 6.33 -32.33 13.62
CA PHE A 666 7.26 -33.43 13.89
C PHE A 666 7.15 -34.55 12.84
N SER A 667 5.94 -34.95 12.45
CA SER A 667 5.73 -35.99 11.43
C SER A 667 6.11 -35.55 10.00
N CYS A 668 6.07 -34.25 9.72
CA CYS A 668 6.54 -33.65 8.46
C CYS A 668 8.07 -33.46 8.40
N GLY A 669 8.81 -33.74 9.48
CA GLY A 669 10.27 -33.59 9.52
C GLY A 669 10.77 -32.16 9.78
N VAL A 670 9.96 -31.31 10.40
CA VAL A 670 10.38 -29.95 10.77
C VAL A 670 11.46 -30.01 11.85
N ASN A 671 12.60 -29.32 11.67
CA ASN A 671 13.70 -29.39 12.64
C ASN A 671 13.46 -28.54 13.90
N PHE A 672 12.81 -27.39 13.76
CA PHE A 672 12.55 -26.43 14.84
C PHE A 672 11.15 -25.83 14.77
N VAL A 673 10.60 -25.44 15.91
CA VAL A 673 9.28 -24.80 16.03
C VAL A 673 9.34 -23.53 16.88
N GLN A 674 8.55 -22.54 16.50
CA GLN A 674 8.43 -21.24 17.18
C GLN A 674 6.96 -20.81 17.20
N GLY A 675 6.47 -20.33 18.34
CA GLY A 675 5.12 -19.78 18.44
C GLY A 675 4.65 -19.56 19.87
N ASN A 676 3.56 -18.81 20.02
CA ASN A 676 3.05 -18.37 21.33
C ASN A 676 2.56 -19.53 22.22
N PHE A 677 2.19 -20.67 21.62
CA PHE A 677 1.83 -21.89 22.35
C PHE A 677 3.02 -22.48 23.14
N LEU A 678 4.24 -22.33 22.61
CA LEU A 678 5.46 -22.76 23.27
C LEU A 678 5.86 -21.75 24.35
N GLN A 679 6.06 -20.50 23.92
CA GLN A 679 6.22 -19.35 24.80
C GLN A 679 5.96 -18.07 24.00
N GLU A 680 5.26 -17.11 24.61
CA GLU A 680 5.24 -15.75 24.09
C GLU A 680 6.63 -15.10 24.18
N PRO A 681 6.94 -14.07 23.36
CA PRO A 681 8.19 -13.33 23.49
C PRO A 681 8.33 -12.66 24.87
N GLU A 682 9.49 -12.80 25.51
CA GLU A 682 9.78 -12.19 26.82
C GLU A 682 11.06 -11.36 26.84
N LYS A 683 11.19 -10.42 27.79
CA LYS A 683 12.42 -9.61 27.98
C LYS A 683 13.56 -10.38 28.63
N ILE A 684 13.21 -11.36 29.44
CA ILE A 684 14.15 -12.16 30.22
C ILE A 684 14.26 -13.50 29.49
N LEU A 685 15.48 -13.94 29.26
CA LEU A 685 15.74 -15.26 28.68
C LEU A 685 15.40 -16.35 29.70
N SER A 686 14.14 -16.80 29.70
CA SER A 686 13.71 -18.05 30.32
C SER A 686 14.59 -19.21 29.84
N HIS A 687 14.79 -20.22 30.66
CA HIS A 687 15.33 -21.49 30.16
C HIS A 687 14.24 -22.12 29.29
N ALA A 688 14.55 -22.45 28.03
CA ALA A 688 13.68 -23.30 27.24
C ALA A 688 13.63 -24.68 27.92
N ALA A 689 12.49 -25.05 28.50
CA ALA A 689 12.29 -26.40 28.98
C ALA A 689 12.09 -27.31 27.76
N ALA A 690 12.95 -28.31 27.62
CA ALA A 690 12.91 -29.30 26.54
C ALA A 690 11.79 -30.33 26.76
#